data_AF-A0A8L0DNZ6-F1
#
_entry.id   AF-A0A8L0DNZ6-F1
#
_cell.length_a   1.000
_cell.length_b   1.000
_cell.length_c   1.000
_cell.angle_alpha   90.00
_cell.angle_beta   90.00
_cell.angle_gamma   90.00
#
_symmetry.space_group_name_H-M   'P 1'
#
loop_
_entity.id
_entity.type
_entity.pdbx_description
1 polymer ?
#
loop_
_entity_poly.entity_id
_entity_poly.type
_entity_poly.pdbx_seq_one_letter_code
_entity_poly.pdbx_strand_id
1 'polypeptide(L)'
;MEQFRGVGDKATLVKITVLRGNNLRGNKAESILNYVRAEFNGIVLGDSQKLDAAVDQGVDYNFTCSFECSDAAHTLDDMAHKPVILTVIEVLPKEKKQKEEKTAVIGQAIVDLLPLLHGQVSFLSTVLLHPTPGSPAEPSLDVTVCVPEPLLSGVQLSDSNLLKVTVETAYSVPEVWNPVSGSGPLSSYVAALQVPLTAEKEQVLMFSNGLLKVGGESEPMGRPRKWPLGPLLAPGAQFIPGVSMEGEPIEMEDGDLTSIEDRDFRKEAETNKKRVSWDTERRCFLDAEGAGEDETQLSFHGVAYVDMAPLLYPGARRVRGAYRLYPFYDSDLLVKVKGASTTAIQGFCRIWCCWGFPCGSGLRHSITTSPSDPVKVPPTSCGMYADSRTYIIIEIALEKSLVPKRSPEELAKRVMELIPPRAPLPRRPAGAERAVQEYQAQIASVAGQVLEQYQQLFGPAFLPGEKPLDPTSQEQRKTKLLGELNYSGKYFAFKEQIKYSVVRIVREKMLRTEAFSDPEQLQAFLSQLYVFLVDEMHVALNKTLSVDAQETQPRPLVDCAQLIHFAKEAQLNGDYQLAAQYYQEQLTRDRSDPAHWFDYGVLYMLTADYQKAEECFHYAVSMERTHLPSLLMCGILAEMGGRLEEAETFFEGATCVDPANVVAWTLFGLFYEGQENSIQTEMAFLEATKQQRAALVVTPPCRVETRVESPGLGEEEQEVANCESFTIEPAGYPERQIEHRTVVPPCLRLDVLSALFNQDYMAQRALAQELLCPGGGLSSSYHLALARLQMLRAEYGSAESSLKEALNDNVWALFGHIHHLTGEFGKAQECYERTLDFVTDATDTHPIYLRLGSIYLQEGEFQRAKTTYLRACKSSPSCLTWLGLGIACYRLGELTEAEDALTEANILNNGNAEVWGYLSLVCLQTGRRLEAEQSYKYALQLNLQKEAVLHEIKALQDHVGFGNPCF
;
A
#
# COMPACT_ATOMS: atom_id res chain seq x y z
N MET A 1 -17.64 -15.14 -42.85
CA MET A 1 -18.24 -14.49 -44.03
C MET A 1 -19.74 -14.36 -43.78
N GLU A 2 -20.28 -13.14 -43.71
CA GLU A 2 -21.61 -12.84 -44.27
C GLU A 2 -21.81 -11.32 -44.40
N GLN A 3 -22.17 -10.87 -45.61
CA GLN A 3 -22.82 -9.59 -45.93
C GLN A 3 -22.26 -8.27 -45.37
N PHE A 4 -20.96 -7.99 -45.57
CA PHE A 4 -20.57 -6.60 -45.85
C PHE A 4 -21.20 -6.16 -47.18
N ARG A 5 -22.31 -5.42 -47.12
CA ARG A 5 -22.78 -4.61 -48.26
C ARG A 5 -22.11 -3.25 -48.17
N GLY A 6 -21.46 -2.81 -49.25
CA GLY A 6 -20.72 -1.56 -49.28
C GLY A 6 -21.59 -0.36 -48.89
N VAL A 7 -21.20 0.32 -47.82
CA VAL A 7 -21.52 1.72 -47.59
C VAL A 7 -20.61 2.51 -48.53
N GLY A 8 -21.16 3.40 -49.35
CA GLY A 8 -20.36 4.36 -50.10
C GLY A 8 -19.95 5.51 -49.18
N ASP A 9 -18.71 5.98 -49.30
CA ASP A 9 -18.10 6.97 -48.41
C ASP A 9 -19.03 8.15 -48.11
N LYS A 10 -19.48 8.26 -46.85
CA LYS A 10 -20.26 9.40 -46.37
C LYS A 10 -19.30 10.56 -46.06
N ALA A 11 -19.05 11.41 -47.06
CA ALA A 11 -18.40 12.70 -46.80
C ALA A 11 -19.27 13.54 -45.85
N THR A 12 -18.84 13.67 -44.60
CA THR A 12 -19.52 14.44 -43.54
C THR A 12 -18.98 15.87 -43.53
N LEU A 13 -19.88 16.84 -43.72
CA LEU A 13 -19.51 18.25 -43.85
C LEU A 13 -19.30 18.90 -42.48
N VAL A 14 -18.04 19.21 -42.15
CA VAL A 14 -17.66 19.99 -40.96
C VAL A 14 -17.85 21.47 -41.25
N LYS A 15 -18.70 22.15 -40.48
CA LYS A 15 -19.00 23.59 -40.62
C LYS A 15 -18.38 24.39 -39.49
N ILE A 16 -17.64 25.43 -39.84
CA ILE A 16 -16.98 26.36 -38.92
C ILE A 16 -17.61 27.74 -39.12
N THR A 17 -18.21 28.31 -38.09
CA THR A 17 -18.80 29.66 -38.14
C THR A 17 -18.12 30.58 -37.14
N VAL A 18 -17.38 31.55 -37.65
CA VAL A 18 -16.82 32.66 -36.87
C VAL A 18 -17.95 33.66 -36.62
N LEU A 19 -18.46 33.71 -35.38
CA LEU A 19 -19.57 34.58 -35.01
C LEU A 19 -19.09 36.02 -34.85
N ARG A 20 -18.07 36.22 -34.00
CA ARG A 20 -17.67 37.54 -33.51
C ARG A 20 -16.16 37.64 -33.28
N GLY A 21 -15.59 38.82 -33.49
CA GLY A 21 -14.25 39.17 -33.00
C GLY A 21 -14.30 40.26 -31.93
N ASN A 22 -13.67 40.03 -30.79
CA ASN A 22 -13.66 40.92 -29.62
C ASN A 22 -12.30 41.62 -29.47
N ASN A 23 -12.31 42.87 -29.00
CA ASN A 23 -11.13 43.71 -28.70
C ASN A 23 -10.10 43.86 -29.85
N LEU A 24 -10.54 43.78 -31.11
CA LEU A 24 -9.66 43.86 -32.28
C LEU A 24 -9.04 45.26 -32.42
N ARG A 25 -7.71 45.34 -32.56
CA ARG A 25 -6.98 46.61 -32.72
C ARG A 25 -6.01 46.57 -33.89
N GLY A 26 -6.24 47.44 -34.88
CA GLY A 26 -5.42 47.63 -36.08
C GLY A 26 -4.26 48.61 -35.85
N ASN A 27 -3.38 48.73 -36.82
CA ASN A 27 -2.05 49.32 -36.59
C ASN A 27 -2.01 50.85 -36.51
N LYS A 28 -3.07 51.60 -36.89
CA LYS A 28 -3.00 53.09 -36.93
C LYS A 28 -4.30 53.92 -37.06
N ALA A 29 -5.48 53.42 -36.73
CA ALA A 29 -6.74 54.12 -37.01
C ALA A 29 -7.82 54.02 -35.91
N GLU A 30 -8.77 54.96 -35.93
CA GLU A 30 -9.96 55.00 -35.04
C GLU A 30 -11.05 53.99 -35.44
N SER A 31 -11.04 53.54 -36.70
CA SER A 31 -11.79 52.38 -37.18
C SER A 31 -10.91 51.48 -38.06
N ILE A 32 -11.26 50.19 -38.14
CA ILE A 32 -10.42 49.13 -38.69
C ILE A 32 -11.23 48.34 -39.72
N LEU A 33 -10.93 48.50 -41.00
CA LEU A 33 -11.50 47.64 -42.06
C LEU A 33 -10.78 46.28 -42.06
N ASN A 34 -11.48 45.21 -41.69
CA ASN A 34 -10.88 43.89 -41.49
C ASN A 34 -11.75 42.74 -42.00
N TYR A 35 -11.16 41.55 -42.15
CA TYR A 35 -11.83 40.29 -42.48
C TYR A 35 -11.09 39.10 -41.85
N VAL A 36 -11.77 37.96 -41.73
CA VAL A 36 -11.19 36.68 -41.27
C VAL A 36 -10.99 35.74 -42.44
N ARG A 37 -9.81 35.14 -42.54
CA ARG A 37 -9.54 33.97 -43.39
C ARG A 37 -9.54 32.72 -42.54
N ALA A 38 -10.22 31.67 -43.01
CA ALA A 38 -10.16 30.34 -42.42
C ALA A 38 -9.32 29.38 -43.28
N GLU A 39 -8.42 28.64 -42.66
CA GLU A 39 -7.52 27.68 -43.31
C GLU A 39 -7.49 26.37 -42.52
N PHE A 40 -7.47 25.22 -43.22
CA PHE A 40 -7.32 23.90 -42.62
C PHE A 40 -6.44 23.04 -43.54
N ASN A 41 -5.49 22.28 -42.96
CA ASN A 41 -4.57 21.42 -43.72
C ASN A 41 -3.80 22.14 -44.86
N GLY A 42 -3.50 23.44 -44.69
CA GLY A 42 -2.87 24.28 -45.71
C GLY A 42 -3.80 24.75 -46.84
N ILE A 43 -5.09 24.40 -46.80
CA ILE A 43 -6.11 24.79 -47.77
C ILE A 43 -6.93 25.96 -47.19
N VAL A 44 -7.10 27.03 -47.97
CA VAL A 44 -7.96 28.16 -47.61
C VAL A 44 -9.43 27.75 -47.79
N LEU A 45 -10.19 27.72 -46.70
CA LEU A 45 -11.63 27.40 -46.69
C LEU A 45 -12.50 28.59 -47.11
N GLY A 46 -12.02 29.81 -46.90
CA GLY A 46 -12.66 31.04 -47.38
C GLY A 46 -12.29 32.30 -46.61
N ASP A 47 -12.73 33.43 -47.13
CA ASP A 47 -12.61 34.76 -46.54
C ASP A 47 -13.99 35.31 -46.14
N SER A 48 -14.08 35.98 -44.99
CA SER A 48 -15.28 36.73 -44.59
C SER A 48 -15.50 37.97 -45.44
N GLN A 49 -16.68 38.60 -45.32
CA GLN A 49 -16.86 39.96 -45.80
C GLN A 49 -15.90 40.92 -45.06
N LYS A 50 -15.47 41.98 -45.75
CA LYS A 50 -14.68 43.07 -45.18
C LYS A 50 -15.60 44.00 -44.40
N LEU A 51 -15.44 44.06 -43.08
CA LEU A 51 -16.26 44.85 -42.16
C LEU A 51 -15.42 45.97 -41.54
N ASP A 52 -16.02 47.16 -41.39
CA ASP A 52 -15.43 48.30 -40.68
C ASP A 52 -15.87 48.27 -39.21
N ALA A 53 -14.95 48.57 -38.31
CA ALA A 53 -15.10 48.33 -36.87
C ALA A 53 -14.49 49.46 -36.04
N ALA A 54 -15.25 50.03 -35.11
CA ALA A 54 -14.69 50.94 -34.11
C ALA A 54 -13.85 50.18 -33.08
N VAL A 55 -12.74 50.77 -32.63
CA VAL A 55 -11.69 50.15 -31.78
C VAL A 55 -12.19 49.52 -30.47
N ASP A 56 -13.37 49.93 -29.97
CA ASP A 56 -13.98 49.44 -28.73
C ASP A 56 -15.34 48.73 -28.96
N GLN A 57 -15.63 48.25 -30.18
CA GLN A 57 -16.82 47.44 -30.49
C GLN A 57 -16.45 46.10 -31.14
N GLY A 58 -17.09 45.01 -30.69
CA GLY A 58 -16.91 43.68 -31.25
C GLY A 58 -17.52 43.53 -32.65
N VAL A 59 -16.86 42.78 -33.53
CA VAL A 59 -17.15 42.66 -34.96
C VAL A 59 -17.92 41.38 -35.26
N ASP A 60 -19.20 41.50 -35.62
CA ASP A 60 -20.11 40.37 -35.81
C ASP A 60 -20.00 39.76 -37.23
N TYR A 61 -18.89 39.05 -37.50
CA TYR A 61 -18.60 38.47 -38.82
C TYR A 61 -19.69 37.53 -39.36
N ASN A 62 -20.25 36.68 -38.50
CA ASN A 62 -21.20 35.60 -38.87
C ASN A 62 -20.76 34.78 -40.10
N PHE A 63 -19.45 34.54 -40.22
CA PHE A 63 -18.83 33.93 -41.40
C PHE A 63 -18.78 32.41 -41.25
N THR A 64 -19.54 31.69 -42.09
CA THR A 64 -19.50 30.22 -42.19
C THR A 64 -18.61 29.77 -43.34
N CYS A 65 -17.71 28.83 -43.05
CA CYS A 65 -16.98 28.02 -44.03
C CYS A 65 -17.12 26.53 -43.66
N SER A 66 -16.67 25.63 -44.55
CA SER A 66 -16.78 24.19 -44.31
C SER A 66 -15.79 23.38 -45.14
N PHE A 67 -15.43 22.20 -44.63
CA PHE A 67 -14.68 21.18 -45.37
C PHE A 67 -15.36 19.81 -45.23
N GLU A 68 -15.08 18.91 -46.17
CA GLU A 68 -15.60 17.55 -46.16
C GLU A 68 -14.62 16.63 -45.41
N CYS A 69 -15.13 15.85 -44.46
CA CYS A 69 -14.40 14.80 -43.77
C CYS A 69 -14.96 13.43 -44.18
N SER A 70 -14.10 12.54 -44.67
CA SER A 70 -14.44 11.14 -44.89
C SER A 70 -14.20 10.30 -43.65
N ASP A 71 -14.92 9.19 -43.52
CA ASP A 71 -14.74 8.18 -42.46
C ASP A 71 -13.36 7.46 -42.52
N ALA A 72 -12.52 7.79 -43.49
CA ALA A 72 -11.20 7.19 -43.69
C ALA A 72 -10.18 7.61 -42.61
N ALA A 73 -9.33 6.67 -42.19
CA ALA A 73 -8.37 6.86 -41.10
C ALA A 73 -7.45 8.09 -41.26
N HIS A 74 -7.03 8.43 -42.49
CA HIS A 74 -6.15 9.58 -42.74
C HIS A 74 -6.83 10.93 -42.54
N THR A 75 -8.12 11.08 -42.86
CA THR A 75 -8.88 12.31 -42.57
C THR A 75 -9.19 12.47 -41.09
N LEU A 76 -9.33 11.36 -40.36
CA LEU A 76 -9.46 11.35 -38.90
C LEU A 76 -8.13 11.67 -38.19
N ASP A 77 -6.99 11.15 -38.67
CA ASP A 77 -5.65 11.52 -38.17
C ASP A 77 -5.39 13.01 -38.36
N ASP A 78 -5.67 13.54 -39.57
CA ASP A 78 -5.53 14.97 -39.87
C ASP A 78 -6.40 15.84 -38.96
N MET A 79 -7.65 15.46 -38.68
CA MET A 79 -8.49 16.19 -37.73
C MET A 79 -8.02 16.07 -36.26
N ALA A 80 -7.22 15.05 -35.91
CA ALA A 80 -6.71 14.87 -34.56
C ALA A 80 -5.48 15.76 -34.27
N HIS A 81 -4.58 15.93 -35.25
CA HIS A 81 -3.30 16.64 -35.07
C HIS A 81 -3.12 17.95 -35.86
N LYS A 82 -4.05 18.30 -36.76
CA LYS A 82 -4.04 19.59 -37.48
C LYS A 82 -5.25 20.43 -37.05
N PRO A 83 -5.06 21.65 -36.52
CA PRO A 83 -6.16 22.54 -36.16
C PRO A 83 -6.66 23.37 -37.35
N VAL A 84 -7.79 24.06 -37.17
CA VAL A 84 -8.20 25.17 -38.04
C VAL A 84 -7.45 26.43 -37.64
N ILE A 85 -6.89 27.14 -38.62
CA ILE A 85 -6.21 28.42 -38.44
C ILE A 85 -7.15 29.54 -38.89
N LEU A 86 -7.40 30.51 -38.02
CA LEU A 86 -8.20 31.70 -38.31
C LEU A 86 -7.29 32.93 -38.29
N THR A 87 -7.03 33.51 -39.46
CA THR A 87 -6.16 34.69 -39.61
C THR A 87 -7.01 35.94 -39.79
N VAL A 88 -6.86 36.93 -38.92
CA VAL A 88 -7.58 38.22 -39.01
C VAL A 88 -6.69 39.23 -39.73
N ILE A 89 -7.24 39.88 -40.77
CA ILE A 89 -6.48 40.69 -41.72
C ILE A 89 -7.07 42.10 -41.85
N GLU A 90 -6.25 43.11 -41.55
CA GLU A 90 -6.51 44.55 -41.75
C GLU A 90 -6.28 44.92 -43.23
N VAL A 91 -7.19 45.72 -43.80
CA VAL A 91 -7.09 46.26 -45.16
C VAL A 91 -6.68 47.73 -45.07
N LEU A 92 -5.43 48.05 -45.42
CA LEU A 92 -4.89 49.39 -45.27
C LEU A 92 -5.42 50.34 -46.38
N PRO A 93 -5.64 51.63 -46.09
CA PRO A 93 -6.15 52.60 -47.05
C PRO A 93 -5.20 52.80 -48.23
N LYS A 94 -5.76 52.85 -49.45
CA LYS A 94 -4.99 52.96 -50.71
C LYS A 94 -4.28 54.30 -50.85
N GLU A 95 -2.95 54.28 -50.83
CA GLU A 95 -2.14 55.44 -51.26
C GLU A 95 -2.31 55.70 -52.76
N LYS A 96 -2.28 56.98 -53.17
CA LYS A 96 -2.65 57.48 -54.51
C LYS A 96 -1.77 57.04 -55.71
N LYS A 97 -0.96 55.98 -55.55
CA LYS A 97 -0.12 55.39 -56.61
C LYS A 97 -0.10 53.85 -56.65
N GLN A 98 -0.76 53.15 -55.72
CA GLN A 98 -0.77 51.68 -55.70
C GLN A 98 -2.01 51.11 -56.42
N LYS A 99 -1.83 49.99 -57.12
CA LYS A 99 -2.86 49.32 -57.92
C LYS A 99 -3.54 48.16 -57.17
N GLU A 100 -2.93 47.70 -56.09
CA GLU A 100 -3.32 46.54 -55.29
C GLU A 100 -3.68 46.98 -53.86
N GLU A 101 -4.41 46.13 -53.13
CA GLU A 101 -4.78 46.38 -51.72
C GLU A 101 -3.68 45.89 -50.79
N LYS A 102 -3.04 46.81 -50.06
CA LYS A 102 -2.05 46.45 -49.06
C LYS A 102 -2.76 45.97 -47.80
N THR A 103 -2.59 44.70 -47.46
CA THR A 103 -3.12 44.11 -46.23
C THR A 103 -2.04 43.97 -45.15
N ALA A 104 -2.46 43.93 -43.89
CA ALA A 104 -1.63 43.55 -42.75
C ALA A 104 -2.35 42.48 -41.92
N VAL A 105 -1.61 41.51 -41.38
CA VAL A 105 -2.19 40.55 -40.42
C VAL A 105 -2.32 41.26 -39.07
N ILE A 106 -3.47 41.10 -38.40
CA ILE A 106 -3.68 41.54 -37.01
C ILE A 106 -3.18 40.45 -36.06
N GLY A 107 -3.58 39.20 -36.32
CA GLY A 107 -3.18 38.03 -35.56
C GLY A 107 -3.73 36.73 -36.13
N GLN A 108 -3.40 35.61 -35.48
CA GLN A 108 -3.93 34.29 -35.79
C GLN A 108 -4.51 33.62 -34.53
N ALA A 109 -5.65 32.96 -34.68
CA ALA A 109 -6.29 32.13 -33.66
C ALA A 109 -6.37 30.68 -34.15
N ILE A 110 -6.51 29.75 -33.22
CA ILE A 110 -6.52 28.30 -33.46
C ILE A 110 -7.85 27.72 -33.00
N VAL A 111 -8.43 26.78 -33.73
CA VAL A 111 -9.54 25.94 -33.25
C VAL A 111 -9.11 24.46 -33.29
N ASP A 112 -9.09 23.82 -32.12
CA ASP A 112 -8.89 22.37 -31.99
C ASP A 112 -10.19 21.64 -32.37
N LEU A 113 -10.08 20.60 -33.21
CA LEU A 113 -11.21 19.82 -33.72
C LEU A 113 -11.49 18.55 -32.89
N LEU A 114 -10.62 18.24 -31.91
CA LEU A 114 -10.73 17.10 -31.00
C LEU A 114 -12.12 16.90 -30.36
N PRO A 115 -12.91 17.94 -30.00
CA PRO A 115 -14.25 17.72 -29.44
C PRO A 115 -15.21 16.95 -30.37
N LEU A 116 -15.08 17.09 -31.70
CA LEU A 116 -15.89 16.34 -32.66
C LEU A 116 -15.52 14.86 -32.69
N LEU A 117 -14.22 14.58 -32.54
CA LEU A 117 -13.66 13.22 -32.46
C LEU A 117 -14.04 12.52 -31.16
N HIS A 118 -14.30 13.28 -30.08
CA HIS A 118 -14.95 12.81 -28.86
C HIS A 118 -16.49 12.69 -29.00
N GLY A 119 -17.03 12.70 -30.22
CA GLY A 119 -18.44 12.46 -30.51
C GLY A 119 -19.37 13.67 -30.34
N GLN A 120 -18.84 14.88 -30.09
CA GLN A 120 -19.68 16.07 -30.02
C GLN A 120 -20.16 16.51 -31.40
N VAL A 121 -21.48 16.72 -31.55
CA VAL A 121 -22.09 17.17 -32.81
C VAL A 121 -21.87 18.67 -33.05
N SER A 122 -21.69 19.46 -31.99
CA SER A 122 -21.37 20.88 -32.09
C SER A 122 -20.76 21.44 -30.80
N PHE A 123 -19.83 22.37 -30.92
CA PHE A 123 -19.28 23.14 -29.79
C PHE A 123 -19.12 24.64 -30.10
N LEU A 124 -19.07 25.45 -29.05
CA LEU A 124 -18.75 26.88 -29.06
C LEU A 124 -17.41 27.07 -28.34
N SER A 125 -16.51 27.86 -28.91
CA SER A 125 -15.20 28.18 -28.34
C SER A 125 -14.84 29.64 -28.56
N THR A 126 -14.43 30.33 -27.51
CA THR A 126 -13.83 31.67 -27.57
C THR A 126 -12.31 31.49 -27.63
N VAL A 127 -11.73 31.66 -28.81
CA VAL A 127 -10.30 31.38 -29.08
C VAL A 127 -9.48 32.67 -29.07
N LEU A 128 -8.30 32.65 -28.46
CA LEU A 128 -7.44 33.83 -28.33
C LEU A 128 -6.77 34.15 -29.67
N LEU A 129 -6.82 35.42 -30.09
CA LEU A 129 -6.19 35.90 -31.32
C LEU A 129 -4.78 36.39 -31.00
N HIS A 130 -3.78 35.55 -31.24
CA HIS A 130 -2.38 35.89 -30.97
C HIS A 130 -1.89 36.93 -31.99
N PRO A 131 -1.43 38.12 -31.55
CA PRO A 131 -1.03 39.18 -32.48
C PRO A 131 0.32 38.87 -33.14
N THR A 132 0.48 39.32 -34.39
CA THR A 132 1.82 39.52 -34.96
C THR A 132 2.52 40.66 -34.22
N PRO A 133 3.86 40.66 -34.04
CA PRO A 133 4.56 41.49 -33.06
C PRO A 133 4.29 43.01 -33.23
N GLY A 134 3.54 43.60 -32.29
CA GLY A 134 3.27 45.04 -32.28
C GLY A 134 2.03 45.55 -31.50
N SER A 135 1.16 44.68 -30.96
CA SER A 135 -0.13 45.09 -30.34
C SER A 135 -0.24 44.79 -28.83
N PRO A 136 -0.83 45.68 -27.99
CA PRO A 136 -0.81 45.57 -26.52
C PRO A 136 -2.17 45.18 -25.88
N ALA A 137 -2.94 44.28 -26.49
CA ALA A 137 -4.26 43.86 -25.98
C ALA A 137 -4.48 42.35 -26.16
N GLU A 138 -5.51 41.81 -25.50
CA GLU A 138 -6.00 40.42 -25.66
C GLU A 138 -7.29 40.39 -26.51
N PRO A 139 -7.19 40.28 -27.84
CA PRO A 139 -8.32 39.99 -28.71
C PRO A 139 -8.67 38.50 -28.73
N SER A 140 -9.93 38.21 -29.07
CA SER A 140 -10.44 36.84 -29.21
C SER A 140 -11.47 36.73 -30.34
N LEU A 141 -11.72 35.51 -30.82
CA LEU A 141 -12.79 35.19 -31.76
C LEU A 141 -13.77 34.19 -31.11
N ASP A 142 -15.07 34.46 -31.20
CA ASP A 142 -16.12 33.51 -30.83
C ASP A 142 -16.46 32.64 -32.04
N VAL A 143 -16.21 31.34 -31.94
CA VAL A 143 -16.31 30.39 -33.06
C VAL A 143 -17.19 29.21 -32.66
N THR A 144 -18.10 28.82 -33.54
CA THR A 144 -18.83 27.54 -33.43
C THR A 144 -18.36 26.57 -34.49
N VAL A 145 -18.24 25.30 -34.13
CA VAL A 145 -18.00 24.20 -35.08
C VAL A 145 -19.10 23.17 -34.92
N CYS A 146 -19.63 22.66 -36.03
CA CYS A 146 -20.71 21.68 -36.01
C CYS A 146 -20.65 20.71 -37.21
N VAL A 147 -21.19 19.52 -36.99
CA VAL A 147 -21.40 18.43 -37.96
C VAL A 147 -22.89 18.03 -37.93
N PRO A 148 -23.44 17.37 -38.96
CA PRO A 148 -24.85 16.95 -38.96
C PRO A 148 -25.13 15.72 -38.07
N GLU A 149 -24.17 14.80 -37.99
CA GLU A 149 -24.18 13.55 -37.22
C GLU A 149 -22.78 13.40 -36.57
N PRO A 150 -22.59 12.63 -35.48
CA PRO A 150 -21.27 12.38 -34.90
C PRO A 150 -20.30 11.75 -35.92
N LEU A 151 -19.04 12.17 -35.92
CA LEU A 151 -18.00 11.67 -36.86
C LEU A 151 -17.63 10.19 -36.65
N LEU A 152 -17.85 9.67 -35.45
CA LEU A 152 -17.67 8.26 -35.11
C LEU A 152 -18.98 7.73 -34.54
N SER A 153 -19.41 6.54 -34.97
CA SER A 153 -20.54 5.86 -34.32
C SER A 153 -20.19 5.48 -32.88
N GLY A 154 -21.19 5.29 -32.02
CA GLY A 154 -20.97 4.93 -30.61
C GLY A 154 -20.15 3.64 -30.40
N VAL A 155 -20.10 2.74 -31.39
CA VAL A 155 -19.28 1.52 -31.37
C VAL A 155 -17.86 1.82 -31.82
N GLN A 156 -17.66 2.54 -32.93
CA GLN A 156 -16.32 3.00 -33.31
C GLN A 156 -15.67 3.84 -32.20
N LEU A 157 -16.46 4.66 -31.50
CA LEU A 157 -16.00 5.48 -30.37
C LEU A 157 -15.81 4.67 -29.08
N SER A 158 -16.47 3.52 -28.87
CA SER A 158 -16.13 2.62 -27.76
C SER A 158 -14.84 1.86 -28.02
N ASP A 159 -14.63 1.44 -29.26
CA ASP A 159 -13.60 0.45 -29.61
C ASP A 159 -12.26 1.11 -29.99
N SER A 160 -12.28 2.30 -30.60
CA SER A 160 -11.06 3.07 -30.90
C SER A 160 -10.42 3.68 -29.65
N ASN A 161 -9.12 3.94 -29.71
CA ASN A 161 -8.39 4.69 -28.68
C ASN A 161 -7.52 5.77 -29.33
N LEU A 162 -7.49 6.96 -28.73
CA LEU A 162 -6.68 8.08 -29.22
C LEU A 162 -5.33 8.07 -28.51
N LEU A 163 -4.27 7.94 -29.30
CA LEU A 163 -2.88 8.03 -28.87
C LEU A 163 -2.38 9.48 -29.04
N LYS A 164 -1.72 9.99 -28.01
CA LYS A 164 -1.05 11.29 -27.96
C LYS A 164 0.41 11.06 -27.63
N VAL A 165 1.32 11.58 -28.46
CA VAL A 165 2.76 11.45 -28.28
C VAL A 165 3.36 12.84 -28.22
N THR A 166 4.02 13.16 -27.11
CA THR A 166 4.73 14.43 -26.93
C THR A 166 6.23 14.17 -26.87
N VAL A 167 6.96 14.75 -27.82
CA VAL A 167 8.42 14.82 -27.77
C VAL A 167 8.80 16.14 -27.10
N GLU A 168 9.38 16.07 -25.91
CA GLU A 168 9.77 17.24 -25.13
C GLU A 168 11.10 17.81 -25.62
N THR A 169 12.21 17.31 -25.05
CA THR A 169 13.54 17.87 -25.14
C THR A 169 14.60 16.77 -25.05
N ALA A 170 15.59 16.83 -25.94
CA ALA A 170 16.83 16.06 -25.85
C ALA A 170 17.88 16.86 -25.07
N TYR A 171 18.44 16.28 -24.02
CA TYR A 171 19.40 16.90 -23.10
C TYR A 171 20.79 16.30 -23.24
N SER A 172 21.81 17.07 -22.86
CA SER A 172 23.22 16.67 -22.97
C SER A 172 23.60 16.29 -24.42
N VAL A 173 23.22 17.14 -25.38
CA VAL A 173 23.38 16.86 -26.81
C VAL A 173 24.86 16.94 -27.25
N PRO A 174 25.31 16.13 -28.22
CA PRO A 174 26.72 16.07 -28.61
C PRO A 174 27.23 17.41 -29.17
N GLU A 175 28.53 17.69 -29.01
CA GLU A 175 29.10 18.96 -29.51
C GLU A 175 28.96 19.13 -31.03
N VAL A 176 28.93 18.01 -31.77
CA VAL A 176 28.72 17.94 -33.23
C VAL A 176 27.40 18.56 -33.66
N TRP A 177 26.39 18.60 -32.79
CA TRP A 177 25.11 19.23 -33.10
C TRP A 177 25.21 20.76 -33.17
N ASN A 178 26.24 21.38 -32.58
CA ASN A 178 26.40 22.83 -32.63
C ASN A 178 26.73 23.32 -34.06
N PRO A 179 26.07 24.39 -34.55
CA PRO A 179 26.47 25.00 -35.81
C PRO A 179 27.89 25.59 -35.67
N VAL A 180 28.79 25.19 -36.58
CA VAL A 180 30.16 25.72 -36.62
C VAL A 180 30.12 27.22 -36.90
N SER A 181 30.82 27.99 -36.08
CA SER A 181 30.72 29.45 -35.98
C SER A 181 30.83 30.19 -37.32
N GLY A 182 29.69 30.62 -37.86
CA GLY A 182 29.62 31.76 -38.80
C GLY A 182 29.31 31.48 -40.28
N SER A 183 28.98 30.25 -40.72
CA SER A 183 28.69 30.01 -42.15
C SER A 183 27.66 28.92 -42.53
N GLY A 184 27.03 28.24 -41.57
CA GLY A 184 25.97 27.25 -41.85
C GLY A 184 24.55 27.85 -41.86
N PRO A 185 23.59 27.25 -42.59
CA PRO A 185 22.16 27.50 -42.36
C PRO A 185 21.72 27.01 -40.97
N LEU A 186 20.56 27.46 -40.50
CA LEU A 186 19.97 26.99 -39.24
C LEU A 186 19.71 25.48 -39.29
N SER A 187 20.38 24.71 -38.42
CA SER A 187 20.16 23.27 -38.26
C SER A 187 18.73 23.00 -37.78
N SER A 188 17.90 22.39 -38.62
CA SER A 188 16.55 21.94 -38.25
C SER A 188 16.63 20.52 -37.69
N TYR A 189 16.36 20.37 -36.39
CA TYR A 189 16.36 19.07 -35.75
C TYR A 189 15.00 18.39 -35.94
N VAL A 190 15.07 17.10 -36.21
CA VAL A 190 13.90 16.23 -36.40
C VAL A 190 13.94 15.14 -35.33
N ALA A 191 12.77 14.73 -34.88
CA ALA A 191 12.56 13.48 -34.17
C ALA A 191 11.46 12.69 -34.90
N ALA A 192 11.46 11.38 -34.72
CA ALA A 192 10.49 10.46 -35.30
C ALA A 192 10.12 9.40 -34.25
N LEU A 193 8.91 8.86 -34.34
CA LEU A 193 8.49 7.69 -33.58
C LEU A 193 7.77 6.74 -34.53
N GLN A 194 8.18 5.49 -34.59
CA GLN A 194 7.36 4.44 -35.20
C GLN A 194 6.36 3.94 -34.17
N VAL A 195 5.09 3.94 -34.54
CA VAL A 195 3.98 3.42 -33.73
C VAL A 195 3.37 2.22 -34.45
N PRO A 196 3.31 1.02 -33.84
CA PRO A 196 2.52 -0.08 -34.37
C PRO A 196 1.04 0.24 -34.18
N LEU A 197 0.34 0.65 -35.24
CA LEU A 197 -1.12 0.82 -35.21
C LEU A 197 -1.83 -0.54 -35.23
N THR A 198 -1.23 -1.53 -35.90
CA THR A 198 -1.73 -2.90 -36.01
C THR A 198 -0.56 -3.89 -36.00
N ALA A 199 -0.85 -5.18 -35.95
CA ALA A 199 0.17 -6.24 -36.06
C ALA A 199 0.89 -6.30 -37.43
N GLU A 200 0.38 -5.62 -38.46
CA GLU A 200 0.90 -5.65 -39.84
C GLU A 200 1.31 -4.27 -40.38
N LYS A 201 1.10 -3.17 -39.63
CA LYS A 201 1.36 -1.79 -40.08
C LYS A 201 1.91 -0.89 -38.97
N GLU A 202 3.03 -0.25 -39.25
CA GLU A 202 3.62 0.84 -38.47
C GLU A 202 3.28 2.21 -39.12
N GLN A 203 3.03 3.24 -38.32
CA GLN A 203 2.97 4.64 -38.78
C GLN A 203 4.18 5.40 -38.23
N VAL A 204 4.76 6.31 -39.03
CA VAL A 204 5.87 7.17 -38.60
C VAL A 204 5.34 8.55 -38.18
N LEU A 205 5.33 8.81 -36.87
CA LEU A 205 4.99 10.11 -36.30
C LEU A 205 6.20 11.04 -36.35
N MET A 206 6.12 12.11 -37.14
CA MET A 206 7.22 13.05 -37.38
C MET A 206 7.12 14.32 -36.54
N PHE A 207 8.24 14.74 -35.96
CA PHE A 207 8.39 15.93 -35.11
C PHE A 207 9.51 16.81 -35.66
N SER A 208 9.14 17.80 -36.48
CA SER A 208 10.08 18.75 -37.12
C SER A 208 10.35 19.98 -36.24
N ASN A 209 11.24 20.86 -36.68
CA ASN A 209 11.47 22.20 -36.11
C ASN A 209 11.99 22.22 -34.65
N GLY A 210 12.72 21.19 -34.23
CA GLY A 210 13.39 21.18 -32.92
C GLY A 210 14.38 22.33 -32.80
N LEU A 211 14.39 23.01 -31.65
CA LEU A 211 15.15 24.24 -31.42
C LEU A 211 16.32 24.00 -30.46
N LEU A 212 17.56 24.28 -30.90
CA LEU A 212 18.75 24.25 -30.06
C LEU A 212 18.72 25.41 -29.05
N LYS A 213 18.60 25.07 -27.76
CA LYS A 213 18.70 25.99 -26.61
C LYS A 213 20.10 25.89 -25.99
N VAL A 214 20.64 27.03 -25.55
CA VAL A 214 21.90 27.10 -24.79
C VAL A 214 21.59 26.83 -23.31
N GLY A 215 22.50 26.14 -22.61
CA GLY A 215 22.39 25.94 -21.16
C GLY A 215 22.67 27.21 -20.36
N GLY A 216 22.23 27.20 -19.10
CA GLY A 216 22.35 28.30 -18.13
C GLY A 216 21.12 28.42 -17.22
N GLU A 217 19.94 28.08 -17.74
CA GLU A 217 18.66 28.04 -17.02
C GLU A 217 17.90 26.76 -17.37
N SER A 218 17.26 26.12 -16.38
CA SER A 218 16.39 24.96 -16.61
C SER A 218 15.05 25.37 -17.23
N GLU A 219 14.30 24.41 -17.75
CA GLU A 219 13.00 24.64 -18.40
C GLU A 219 11.90 24.90 -17.34
N PRO A 220 11.00 25.89 -17.52
CA PRO A 220 9.89 26.09 -16.58
C PRO A 220 8.88 24.93 -16.67
N MET A 221 8.48 24.42 -15.50
CA MET A 221 7.39 23.44 -15.38
C MET A 221 6.06 24.06 -15.82
N GLY A 222 5.17 23.25 -16.40
CA GLY A 222 3.88 23.73 -16.92
C GLY A 222 3.96 24.48 -18.25
N ARG A 223 5.12 24.47 -18.94
CA ARG A 223 5.25 25.09 -20.28
C ARG A 223 4.27 24.45 -21.30
N PRO A 224 3.70 25.22 -22.24
CA PRO A 224 2.66 24.75 -23.15
C PRO A 224 3.19 23.80 -24.24
N ARG A 225 2.37 22.83 -24.65
CA ARG A 225 2.64 21.94 -25.80
C ARG A 225 2.41 22.66 -27.13
N LYS A 226 3.12 22.27 -28.18
CA LYS A 226 3.01 22.83 -29.54
C LYS A 226 2.32 21.86 -30.50
N TRP A 227 1.68 22.42 -31.53
CA TRP A 227 1.19 21.67 -32.68
C TRP A 227 2.35 21.21 -33.59
N PRO A 228 2.23 20.08 -34.31
CA PRO A 228 3.27 19.54 -35.20
C PRO A 228 3.23 20.24 -36.58
N LEU A 229 3.32 21.58 -36.56
CA LEU A 229 3.16 22.45 -37.73
C LEU A 229 4.47 23.14 -38.14
N GLY A 230 4.49 23.69 -39.35
CA GLY A 230 5.49 24.66 -39.77
C GLY A 230 5.38 25.99 -39.00
N PRO A 231 6.38 26.89 -39.12
CA PRO A 231 6.38 28.17 -38.41
C PRO A 231 5.21 29.06 -38.85
N LEU A 232 4.32 29.38 -37.90
CA LEU A 232 3.16 30.26 -38.09
C LEU A 232 3.53 31.74 -37.97
N LEU A 233 2.67 32.63 -38.49
CA LEU A 233 2.94 34.07 -38.53
C LEU A 233 2.84 34.73 -37.15
N ALA A 234 1.97 34.21 -36.28
CA ALA A 234 1.86 34.62 -34.88
C ALA A 234 2.51 33.58 -33.95
N PRO A 235 3.63 33.88 -33.27
CA PRO A 235 4.34 32.91 -32.42
C PRO A 235 3.53 32.36 -31.23
N GLY A 236 2.47 33.06 -30.79
CA GLY A 236 1.54 32.52 -29.79
C GLY A 236 0.63 31.43 -30.34
N ALA A 237 0.31 31.46 -31.64
CA ALA A 237 -0.60 30.53 -32.30
C ALA A 237 0.03 29.16 -32.63
N GLN A 238 1.23 28.86 -32.12
CA GLN A 238 1.87 27.55 -32.27
C GLN A 238 1.50 26.56 -31.15
N PHE A 239 0.86 27.03 -30.07
CA PHE A 239 0.59 26.25 -28.86
C PHE A 239 -0.80 25.60 -28.86
N ILE A 240 -0.95 24.47 -28.17
CA ILE A 240 -2.23 23.79 -27.98
C ILE A 240 -2.99 24.48 -26.83
N PRO A 241 -4.23 24.98 -27.06
CA PRO A 241 -4.98 25.68 -26.02
C PRO A 241 -5.25 24.80 -24.80
N GLY A 242 -4.84 25.28 -23.62
CA GLY A 242 -5.10 24.60 -22.34
C GLY A 242 -4.25 23.35 -22.04
N VAL A 243 -3.25 23.01 -22.87
CA VAL A 243 -2.42 21.80 -22.68
C VAL A 243 -0.96 22.16 -22.40
N SER A 244 -0.50 21.79 -21.20
CA SER A 244 0.87 21.96 -20.71
C SER A 244 1.62 20.63 -20.55
N MET A 245 2.92 20.69 -20.31
CA MET A 245 3.70 19.55 -19.83
C MET A 245 3.71 19.53 -18.29
N GLU A 246 3.19 18.45 -17.73
CA GLU A 246 3.20 18.17 -16.30
C GLU A 246 4.44 17.34 -15.94
N GLY A 247 5.34 17.93 -15.15
CA GLY A 247 6.56 17.27 -14.68
C GLY A 247 6.29 16.42 -13.43
N GLU A 248 6.92 15.26 -13.38
CA GLU A 248 6.92 14.34 -12.24
C GLU A 248 8.33 14.27 -11.61
N PRO A 249 8.50 13.74 -10.39
CA PRO A 249 9.82 13.45 -9.84
C PRO A 249 10.61 12.47 -10.72
N ILE A 250 11.92 12.66 -10.84
CA ILE A 250 12.83 11.83 -11.65
C ILE A 250 12.75 10.35 -11.24
N GLU A 251 12.50 10.11 -9.96
CA GLU A 251 12.37 8.80 -9.34
C GLU A 251 11.03 8.08 -9.68
N MET A 252 10.03 8.81 -10.19
CA MET A 252 8.71 8.31 -10.58
C MET A 252 8.54 8.18 -12.11
N GLU A 253 9.30 8.95 -12.90
CA GLU A 253 9.37 8.84 -14.36
C GLU A 253 9.74 7.41 -14.81
N ASP A 254 9.44 7.10 -16.06
CA ASP A 254 9.80 5.85 -16.74
C ASP A 254 11.17 5.96 -17.47
N GLY A 255 11.60 4.88 -18.14
CA GLY A 255 12.82 4.88 -18.97
C GLY A 255 14.10 4.48 -18.24
N ASP A 256 15.20 5.18 -18.52
CA ASP A 256 16.58 4.74 -18.22
C ASP A 256 17.33 5.59 -17.17
N LEU A 257 16.85 6.81 -16.90
CA LEU A 257 17.55 7.82 -16.09
C LEU A 257 16.73 8.23 -14.86
N THR A 258 16.33 7.21 -14.10
CA THR A 258 15.39 7.30 -12.96
C THR A 258 16.03 6.89 -11.63
N SER A 259 17.33 6.60 -11.62
CA SER A 259 18.07 6.21 -10.42
C SER A 259 18.50 7.42 -9.57
N ILE A 260 18.81 7.17 -8.31
CA ILE A 260 19.34 8.19 -7.39
C ILE A 260 20.70 8.74 -7.89
N GLU A 261 21.49 7.92 -8.60
CA GLU A 261 22.77 8.30 -9.20
C GLU A 261 22.60 9.21 -10.42
N ASP A 262 21.61 8.93 -11.28
CA ASP A 262 21.33 9.76 -12.46
C ASP A 262 20.80 11.15 -12.09
N ARG A 263 20.20 11.31 -10.90
CA ARG A 263 19.50 12.53 -10.45
C ARG A 263 20.37 13.78 -10.52
N ASP A 264 21.63 13.70 -10.08
CA ASP A 264 22.49 14.89 -10.01
C ASP A 264 23.18 15.15 -11.37
N PHE A 265 23.41 14.11 -12.19
CA PHE A 265 23.71 14.25 -13.63
C PHE A 265 22.57 14.92 -14.40
N ARG A 266 21.31 14.57 -14.12
CA ARG A 266 20.14 15.17 -14.77
C ARG A 266 20.00 16.65 -14.43
N LYS A 267 20.12 17.04 -13.15
CA LYS A 267 20.14 18.47 -12.75
C LYS A 267 21.21 19.27 -13.52
N GLU A 268 22.41 18.71 -13.68
CA GLU A 268 23.49 19.33 -14.46
C GLU A 268 23.13 19.42 -15.96
N ALA A 269 22.59 18.35 -16.54
CA ALA A 269 22.22 18.27 -17.96
C ALA A 269 21.01 19.14 -18.34
N GLU A 270 20.02 19.27 -17.47
CA GLU A 270 18.82 20.08 -17.67
C GLU A 270 19.12 21.58 -17.53
N THR A 271 19.97 21.94 -16.56
CA THR A 271 20.31 23.34 -16.25
C THR A 271 21.45 23.87 -17.12
N ASN A 272 22.60 23.19 -17.13
CA ASN A 272 23.87 23.77 -17.59
C ASN A 272 24.25 23.36 -19.02
N LYS A 273 23.77 22.22 -19.52
CA LYS A 273 24.14 21.70 -20.85
C LYS A 273 23.20 22.21 -21.93
N LYS A 274 23.68 22.15 -23.18
CA LYS A 274 22.88 22.45 -24.36
C LYS A 274 21.84 21.35 -24.59
N ARG A 275 20.71 21.73 -25.17
CA ARG A 275 19.54 20.86 -25.35
C ARG A 275 18.78 21.23 -26.63
N VAL A 276 18.06 20.28 -27.22
CA VAL A 276 17.17 20.54 -28.36
C VAL A 276 15.74 20.25 -27.93
N SER A 277 14.86 21.24 -28.04
CA SER A 277 13.45 21.11 -27.62
C SER A 277 12.51 21.17 -28.82
N TRP A 278 11.59 20.22 -28.88
CA TRP A 278 10.43 20.24 -29.77
C TRP A 278 9.21 20.74 -29.01
N ASP A 279 9.01 20.31 -27.76
CA ASP A 279 7.81 20.59 -26.95
C ASP A 279 6.49 20.27 -27.69
N THR A 280 6.49 19.29 -28.59
CA THR A 280 5.46 19.10 -29.63
C THR A 280 4.66 17.84 -29.38
N GLU A 281 3.32 17.95 -29.38
CA GLU A 281 2.38 16.83 -29.30
C GLU A 281 1.85 16.48 -30.70
N ARG A 282 1.83 15.19 -31.04
CA ARG A 282 1.14 14.64 -32.20
C ARG A 282 0.10 13.62 -31.72
N ARG A 283 -1.09 13.63 -32.33
CA ARG A 283 -2.22 12.76 -31.98
C ARG A 283 -2.56 11.85 -33.15
N CYS A 284 -2.94 10.60 -32.90
CA CYS A 284 -3.33 9.62 -33.91
C CYS A 284 -4.29 8.58 -33.32
N PHE A 285 -5.09 7.92 -34.16
CA PHE A 285 -6.00 6.85 -33.73
C PHE A 285 -5.35 5.47 -33.87
N LEU A 286 -5.59 4.61 -32.87
CA LEU A 286 -5.33 3.18 -32.96
C LEU A 286 -6.55 2.50 -33.60
N ASP A 287 -6.42 2.09 -34.86
CA ASP A 287 -7.47 1.41 -35.64
C ASP A 287 -6.90 0.40 -36.66
N ALA A 288 -7.71 -0.59 -37.03
CA ALA A 288 -7.33 -1.73 -37.88
C ALA A 288 -7.05 -1.35 -39.35
N GLU A 289 -7.68 -0.29 -39.87
CA GLU A 289 -7.55 0.12 -41.28
C GLU A 289 -6.60 1.31 -41.47
N GLY A 290 -5.48 1.33 -40.73
CA GLY A 290 -4.43 2.34 -40.89
C GLY A 290 -3.99 2.54 -42.34
N ALA A 291 -4.03 3.80 -42.80
CA ALA A 291 -3.58 4.19 -44.13
C ALA A 291 -2.04 4.26 -44.17
N GLY A 292 -1.43 3.66 -45.20
CA GLY A 292 0.00 3.79 -45.44
C GLY A 292 0.31 5.07 -46.21
N GLU A 293 1.07 5.98 -45.62
CA GLU A 293 1.85 6.96 -46.38
C GLU A 293 3.13 6.28 -46.92
N ASP A 294 3.61 6.71 -48.09
CA ASP A 294 4.77 6.07 -48.75
C ASP A 294 6.03 6.07 -47.86
N GLU A 295 6.78 4.96 -47.90
CA GLU A 295 8.06 4.81 -47.17
C GLU A 295 9.07 5.87 -47.60
N THR A 296 9.14 6.97 -46.85
CA THR A 296 10.20 7.96 -47.02
C THR A 296 11.53 7.37 -46.56
N GLN A 297 12.44 7.12 -47.52
CA GLN A 297 13.83 6.74 -47.23
C GLN A 297 14.58 7.89 -46.56
N LEU A 298 14.40 7.98 -45.25
CA LEU A 298 15.10 8.86 -44.34
C LEU A 298 16.42 8.20 -43.90
N SER A 299 17.42 8.98 -43.50
CA SER A 299 18.79 8.50 -43.20
C SER A 299 19.16 8.66 -41.73
N PHE A 300 19.92 7.70 -41.21
CA PHE A 300 20.02 7.45 -39.77
C PHE A 300 21.27 7.99 -39.06
N HIS A 301 21.10 8.28 -37.75
CA HIS A 301 22.16 8.80 -36.88
C HIS A 301 22.15 8.23 -35.44
N GLY A 302 20.98 8.08 -34.81
CA GLY A 302 20.85 7.54 -33.44
C GLY A 302 19.48 6.89 -33.19
N VAL A 303 19.28 6.28 -32.02
CA VAL A 303 18.06 5.58 -31.62
C VAL A 303 17.89 5.61 -30.09
N ALA A 304 16.65 5.74 -29.61
CA ALA A 304 16.30 5.62 -28.20
C ALA A 304 15.17 4.59 -28.07
N TYR A 305 15.32 3.63 -27.18
CA TYR A 305 14.33 2.56 -26.99
C TYR A 305 13.31 3.01 -25.93
N VAL A 306 12.02 2.93 -26.25
CA VAL A 306 10.93 3.24 -25.33
C VAL A 306 10.26 1.94 -24.92
N ASP A 307 9.99 1.81 -23.63
CA ASP A 307 9.23 0.69 -23.10
C ASP A 307 7.73 1.03 -23.15
N MET A 308 6.95 0.13 -23.73
CA MET A 308 5.50 0.28 -23.89
C MET A 308 4.71 -0.71 -23.02
N ALA A 309 5.39 -1.64 -22.35
CA ALA A 309 4.75 -2.59 -21.45
C ALA A 309 3.92 -1.92 -20.33
N PRO A 310 4.31 -0.76 -19.75
CA PRO A 310 3.51 -0.13 -18.70
C PRO A 310 2.12 0.36 -19.15
N LEU A 311 1.86 0.55 -20.44
CA LEU A 311 0.51 0.86 -20.95
C LEU A 311 -0.45 -0.35 -20.87
N LEU A 312 0.07 -1.55 -20.61
CA LEU A 312 -0.71 -2.78 -20.37
C LEU A 312 -1.07 -2.96 -18.90
N TYR A 313 -0.54 -2.15 -17.98
CA TYR A 313 -0.88 -2.27 -16.57
C TYR A 313 -2.33 -1.81 -16.33
N PRO A 314 -3.12 -2.47 -15.48
CA PRO A 314 -4.53 -2.13 -15.27
C PRO A 314 -4.73 -0.66 -14.88
N GLY A 315 -5.39 0.10 -15.77
CA GLY A 315 -5.70 1.52 -15.60
C GLY A 315 -4.61 2.50 -16.04
N ALA A 316 -3.44 2.02 -16.47
CA ALA A 316 -2.39 2.89 -16.99
C ALA A 316 -2.83 3.59 -18.28
N ARG A 317 -2.53 4.89 -18.38
CA ARG A 317 -2.88 5.74 -19.55
C ARG A 317 -1.75 6.63 -20.03
N ARG A 318 -0.64 6.71 -19.30
CA ARG A 318 0.50 7.59 -19.57
C ARG A 318 1.76 6.81 -19.25
N VAL A 319 2.74 6.91 -20.14
CA VAL A 319 4.14 6.58 -19.92
C VAL A 319 4.93 7.83 -20.21
N ARG A 320 5.76 8.29 -19.28
CA ARG A 320 6.60 9.48 -19.46
C ARG A 320 7.97 9.23 -18.86
N GLY A 321 8.98 9.26 -19.71
CA GLY A 321 10.31 8.82 -19.31
C GLY A 321 11.47 9.52 -20.01
N ALA A 322 12.65 9.33 -19.44
CA ALA A 322 13.92 9.82 -19.95
C ALA A 322 14.73 8.64 -20.53
N TYR A 323 14.84 8.59 -21.86
CA TYR A 323 15.37 7.46 -22.61
C TYR A 323 16.74 7.78 -23.21
N ARG A 324 17.72 6.90 -23.02
CA ARG A 324 19.11 7.10 -23.48
C ARG A 324 19.19 6.96 -25.01
N LEU A 325 19.99 7.83 -25.64
CA LEU A 325 20.26 7.79 -27.08
C LEU A 325 21.52 6.98 -27.36
N TYR A 326 21.43 6.09 -28.35
CA TYR A 326 22.48 5.20 -28.83
C TYR A 326 22.79 5.50 -30.30
N PRO A 327 24.01 5.22 -30.81
CA PRO A 327 24.28 5.23 -32.25
C PRO A 327 23.41 4.17 -32.96
N PHE A 328 23.06 4.44 -34.22
CA PHE A 328 22.26 3.52 -35.05
C PHE A 328 23.12 2.86 -36.14
N TYR A 329 22.87 1.57 -36.42
CA TYR A 329 23.49 0.82 -37.53
C TYR A 329 22.44 0.05 -38.35
N ASP A 330 22.53 0.07 -39.68
CA ASP A 330 21.61 -0.64 -40.57
C ASP A 330 21.61 -2.17 -40.38
N SER A 331 22.68 -2.73 -39.79
CA SER A 331 22.77 -4.14 -39.40
C SER A 331 21.73 -4.56 -38.38
N ASP A 332 21.40 -3.67 -37.45
CA ASP A 332 20.62 -3.99 -36.25
C ASP A 332 19.13 -4.19 -36.60
N LEU A 333 18.71 -3.55 -37.69
CA LEU A 333 17.40 -3.65 -38.32
C LEU A 333 17.02 -5.09 -38.72
N LEU A 334 18.00 -5.94 -39.05
CA LEU A 334 17.79 -7.31 -39.52
C LEU A 334 17.82 -8.37 -38.42
N VAL A 335 18.40 -8.07 -37.26
CA VAL A 335 18.64 -9.06 -36.19
C VAL A 335 17.43 -9.16 -35.25
N LYS A 336 16.89 -8.04 -34.76
CA LYS A 336 15.78 -8.04 -33.77
C LYS A 336 14.44 -8.48 -34.36
N VAL A 337 14.15 -8.14 -35.62
CA VAL A 337 12.89 -8.49 -36.30
C VAL A 337 12.64 -10.00 -36.39
N LYS A 338 13.70 -10.83 -36.33
CA LYS A 338 13.57 -12.29 -36.37
C LYS A 338 13.45 -12.97 -35.00
N GLY A 339 13.67 -12.24 -33.89
CA GLY A 339 13.51 -12.77 -32.54
C GLY A 339 12.10 -12.65 -31.99
N ALA A 340 11.41 -11.55 -32.31
CA ALA A 340 10.15 -11.13 -31.67
C ALA A 340 8.88 -11.82 -32.23
N SER A 341 8.88 -13.15 -32.35
CA SER A 341 7.70 -13.91 -32.81
C SER A 341 6.72 -14.31 -31.69
N THR A 342 7.05 -14.04 -30.42
CA THR A 342 6.23 -14.39 -29.25
C THR A 342 6.20 -13.32 -28.15
N THR A 343 6.03 -12.05 -28.51
CA THR A 343 5.30 -11.02 -27.73
C THR A 343 5.12 -9.78 -28.59
N ALA A 344 3.87 -9.32 -28.75
CA ALA A 344 3.61 -7.97 -29.25
C ALA A 344 3.92 -6.94 -28.15
N ILE A 345 4.04 -5.65 -28.52
CA ILE A 345 4.10 -4.50 -27.61
C ILE A 345 5.49 -4.25 -26.96
N GLN A 346 6.58 -4.66 -27.64
CA GLN A 346 7.82 -3.88 -27.61
C GLN A 346 7.79 -2.82 -28.73
N GLY A 347 7.34 -1.60 -28.40
CA GLY A 347 7.22 -0.50 -29.37
C GLY A 347 8.56 0.15 -29.70
N PHE A 348 9.07 -0.08 -30.91
CA PHE A 348 10.39 0.43 -31.33
C PHE A 348 10.40 1.94 -31.59
N CYS A 349 10.75 2.72 -30.56
CA CYS A 349 11.08 4.13 -30.74
C CYS A 349 12.38 4.34 -31.57
N ARG A 350 12.40 5.39 -32.42
CA ARG A 350 13.46 5.72 -33.39
C ARG A 350 13.60 7.23 -33.62
N ILE A 351 14.17 7.94 -32.66
CA ILE A 351 14.27 9.42 -32.65
C ILE A 351 15.52 9.92 -33.38
N TRP A 352 15.30 10.65 -34.49
CA TRP A 352 16.22 10.72 -35.62
C TRP A 352 16.51 12.15 -36.12
N CYS A 353 17.65 12.75 -35.71
CA CYS A 353 18.09 14.07 -36.17
C CYS A 353 18.96 14.02 -37.45
N CYS A 354 18.61 14.79 -38.48
CA CYS A 354 19.34 14.89 -39.75
C CYS A 354 20.00 16.27 -39.94
N TRP A 355 21.11 16.32 -40.69
CA TRP A 355 21.68 17.56 -41.25
C TRP A 355 21.36 17.65 -42.75
N GLY A 356 21.05 18.84 -43.28
CA GLY A 356 20.55 19.02 -44.64
C GLY A 356 21.50 19.76 -45.59
N PHE A 357 21.66 19.22 -46.80
CA PHE A 357 22.08 19.95 -48.01
C PHE A 357 21.14 19.60 -49.17
N PRO A 358 20.74 20.57 -50.02
CA PRO A 358 19.79 20.32 -51.11
C PRO A 358 20.44 19.64 -52.31
N CYS A 359 19.88 18.52 -52.78
CA CYS A 359 20.31 17.90 -54.04
C CYS A 359 19.62 18.58 -55.24
N GLY A 360 20.39 18.83 -56.31
CA GLY A 360 19.93 19.57 -57.49
C GLY A 360 19.01 18.76 -58.42
N SER A 361 18.27 19.47 -59.28
CA SER A 361 17.26 18.88 -60.14
C SER A 361 17.82 18.09 -61.33
N GLY A 362 17.44 16.81 -61.40
CA GLY A 362 17.09 16.13 -62.65
C GLY A 362 18.17 15.30 -63.34
N LEU A 363 17.89 13.99 -63.47
CA LEU A 363 17.64 13.38 -64.78
C LEU A 363 16.80 12.09 -64.60
N ARG A 364 16.03 11.70 -65.62
CA ARG A 364 15.48 10.34 -65.72
C ARG A 364 16.55 9.44 -66.36
N HIS A 365 16.70 8.20 -65.88
CA HIS A 365 16.74 7.00 -66.74
C HIS A 365 16.64 5.70 -65.91
N SER A 366 16.53 4.57 -66.61
CA SER A 366 16.03 3.28 -66.11
C SER A 366 17.11 2.35 -65.56
N ILE A 367 16.75 1.67 -64.45
CA ILE A 367 17.12 0.30 -64.03
C ILE A 367 18.33 -0.35 -64.74
N THR A 368 19.38 -0.64 -63.98
CA THR A 368 20.09 -1.94 -64.08
C THR A 368 20.83 -2.24 -62.77
N THR A 369 21.01 -3.52 -62.45
CA THR A 369 21.45 -3.99 -61.12
C THR A 369 22.97 -4.22 -61.03
N SER A 370 23.61 -3.69 -59.99
CA SER A 370 24.90 -4.16 -59.49
C SER A 370 25.07 -3.76 -58.01
N PRO A 371 25.60 -4.63 -57.12
CA PRO A 371 25.93 -4.24 -55.76
C PRO A 371 27.19 -3.35 -55.76
N SER A 372 27.11 -2.17 -55.16
CA SER A 372 28.23 -1.24 -54.98
C SER A 372 28.31 -0.78 -53.53
N ASP A 373 29.54 -0.70 -53.02
CA ASP A 373 29.95 -0.58 -51.61
C ASP A 373 29.09 0.29 -50.67
N PRO A 374 28.97 -0.08 -49.38
CA PRO A 374 28.35 0.77 -48.38
C PRO A 374 29.16 2.06 -48.18
N VAL A 375 28.46 3.20 -48.14
CA VAL A 375 29.07 4.51 -47.90
C VAL A 375 29.66 4.53 -46.49
N LYS A 376 30.99 4.59 -46.39
CA LYS A 376 31.69 4.63 -45.10
C LYS A 376 31.44 5.95 -44.37
N VAL A 377 30.46 5.94 -43.46
CA VAL A 377 30.38 6.90 -42.36
C VAL A 377 31.68 6.79 -41.53
N PRO A 378 32.34 7.92 -41.17
CA PRO A 378 33.61 7.85 -40.44
C PRO A 378 33.42 7.32 -39.00
N PRO A 379 34.32 6.45 -38.51
CA PRO A 379 34.15 5.74 -37.24
C PRO A 379 34.21 6.65 -36.00
N THR A 380 34.67 7.89 -36.13
CA THR A 380 34.68 8.91 -35.07
C THR A 380 33.30 9.42 -34.66
N SER A 381 32.22 9.02 -35.34
CA SER A 381 30.85 9.47 -35.05
C SER A 381 30.09 8.62 -34.04
N CYS A 382 30.48 7.36 -33.81
CA CYS A 382 29.66 6.40 -33.05
C CYS A 382 29.66 6.62 -31.53
N GLY A 383 30.74 7.15 -30.95
CA GLY A 383 30.85 7.37 -29.50
C GLY A 383 29.95 8.50 -28.98
N MET A 384 29.60 9.48 -29.82
CA MET A 384 29.24 10.83 -29.36
C MET A 384 28.04 10.90 -28.40
N TYR A 385 27.06 10.01 -28.53
CA TYR A 385 25.89 9.95 -27.64
C TYR A 385 26.22 9.31 -26.28
N ALA A 386 27.12 8.32 -26.25
CA ALA A 386 27.60 7.72 -25.01
C ALA A 386 28.56 8.66 -24.28
N ASP A 387 29.48 9.30 -25.03
CA ASP A 387 30.46 10.27 -24.51
C ASP A 387 29.78 11.48 -23.84
N SER A 388 28.71 12.00 -24.46
CA SER A 388 27.92 13.11 -23.92
C SER A 388 26.74 12.68 -23.04
N ARG A 389 26.48 11.37 -22.91
CA ARG A 389 25.31 10.78 -22.22
C ARG A 389 23.98 11.41 -22.65
N THR A 390 23.76 11.57 -23.95
CA THR A 390 22.53 12.19 -24.48
C THR A 390 21.30 11.35 -24.16
N TYR A 391 20.20 12.00 -23.79
CA TYR A 391 18.91 11.37 -23.59
C TYR A 391 17.77 12.28 -24.07
N ILE A 392 16.58 11.72 -24.26
CA ILE A 392 15.39 12.48 -24.64
C ILE A 392 14.20 12.14 -23.75
N ILE A 393 13.43 13.15 -23.38
CA ILE A 393 12.17 12.99 -22.65
C ILE A 393 11.01 12.85 -23.64
N ILE A 394 10.22 11.80 -23.45
CA ILE A 394 9.07 11.44 -24.29
C ILE A 394 7.88 11.11 -23.38
N GLU A 395 6.71 11.63 -23.71
CA GLU A 395 5.43 11.22 -23.12
C GLU A 395 4.57 10.53 -24.18
N ILE A 396 3.97 9.41 -23.79
CA ILE A 396 3.05 8.62 -24.60
C ILE A 396 1.79 8.41 -23.76
N ALA A 397 0.65 8.93 -24.23
CA ALA A 397 -0.59 8.95 -23.49
C ALA A 397 -1.77 8.45 -24.33
N LEU A 398 -2.70 7.75 -23.68
CA LEU A 398 -3.91 7.18 -24.27
C LEU A 398 -5.15 7.78 -23.58
N GLU A 399 -6.21 8.05 -24.35
CA GLU A 399 -7.47 8.54 -23.77
C GLU A 399 -8.11 7.48 -22.84
N LYS A 400 -8.01 6.21 -23.22
CA LYS A 400 -8.43 5.02 -22.44
C LYS A 400 -7.24 4.14 -22.10
N SER A 401 -7.26 3.50 -20.94
CA SER A 401 -6.28 2.45 -20.58
C SER A 401 -6.51 1.19 -21.40
N LEU A 402 -5.44 0.55 -21.92
CA LEU A 402 -5.56 -0.68 -22.73
C LEU A 402 -6.16 -1.84 -21.91
N VAL A 403 -5.72 -1.97 -20.66
CA VAL A 403 -6.34 -2.87 -19.68
C VAL A 403 -7.11 -2.01 -18.67
N PRO A 404 -8.43 -2.21 -18.49
CA PRO A 404 -9.20 -1.45 -17.51
C PRO A 404 -8.85 -1.90 -16.08
N LYS A 405 -8.56 -0.94 -15.19
CA LYS A 405 -8.50 -1.23 -13.74
C LYS A 405 -9.91 -1.41 -13.19
N ARG A 406 -10.10 -2.41 -12.33
CA ARG A 406 -11.32 -2.57 -11.55
C ARG A 406 -11.47 -1.40 -10.57
N SER A 407 -12.68 -0.92 -10.31
CA SER A 407 -12.86 0.17 -9.35
C SER A 407 -12.69 -0.34 -7.90
N PRO A 408 -12.23 0.52 -6.96
CA PRO A 408 -12.17 0.16 -5.54
C PRO A 408 -13.54 -0.25 -4.96
N GLU A 409 -14.64 0.27 -5.52
CA GLU A 409 -15.97 -0.17 -5.13
C GLU A 409 -16.30 -1.60 -5.58
N GLU A 410 -15.87 -2.03 -6.76
CA GLU A 410 -16.07 -3.39 -7.28
C GLU A 410 -15.22 -4.39 -6.50
N LEU A 411 -14.00 -4.03 -6.12
CA LEU A 411 -13.18 -4.82 -5.19
C LEU A 411 -13.83 -4.92 -3.82
N ALA A 412 -14.28 -3.80 -3.24
CA ALA A 412 -14.97 -3.82 -1.95
C ALA A 412 -16.26 -4.67 -1.99
N LYS A 413 -16.95 -4.75 -3.14
CA LYS A 413 -18.08 -5.65 -3.37
C LYS A 413 -17.62 -7.11 -3.42
N ARG A 414 -16.59 -7.46 -4.20
CA ARG A 414 -16.01 -8.82 -4.24
C ARG A 414 -15.52 -9.31 -2.89
N VAL A 415 -14.80 -8.48 -2.13
CA VAL A 415 -14.33 -8.82 -0.77
C VAL A 415 -15.51 -9.03 0.19
N MET A 416 -16.64 -8.31 0.04
CA MET A 416 -17.88 -8.60 0.79
C MET A 416 -18.60 -9.87 0.33
N GLU A 417 -18.46 -10.29 -0.94
CA GLU A 417 -19.06 -11.51 -1.47
C GLU A 417 -18.27 -12.76 -1.01
N LEU A 418 -16.94 -12.66 -0.95
CA LEU A 418 -16.07 -13.68 -0.35
C LEU A 418 -16.20 -13.73 1.18
N ILE A 419 -16.23 -12.57 1.84
CA ILE A 419 -16.28 -12.43 3.30
C ILE A 419 -17.55 -11.66 3.69
N PRO A 420 -18.74 -12.31 3.66
CA PRO A 420 -19.98 -11.68 4.07
C PRO A 420 -19.96 -11.39 5.59
N PRO A 421 -20.38 -10.19 6.03
CA PRO A 421 -20.39 -9.84 7.46
C PRO A 421 -21.34 -10.78 8.21
N ARG A 422 -20.81 -11.56 9.18
CA ARG A 422 -21.61 -12.55 9.91
C ARG A 422 -22.78 -11.85 10.60
N ALA A 423 -23.99 -12.33 10.34
CA ALA A 423 -25.20 -11.80 10.97
C ALA A 423 -25.04 -11.86 12.51
N PRO A 424 -25.40 -10.78 13.24
CA PRO A 424 -25.27 -10.76 14.69
C PRO A 424 -26.11 -11.89 15.28
N LEU A 425 -25.50 -12.71 16.14
CA LEU A 425 -26.18 -13.83 16.79
C LEU A 425 -27.51 -13.35 17.39
N PRO A 426 -28.63 -14.07 17.17
CA PRO A 426 -29.93 -13.65 17.68
C PRO A 426 -29.84 -13.51 19.20
N ARG A 427 -30.02 -12.27 19.68
CA ARG A 427 -29.91 -11.96 21.11
C ARG A 427 -30.80 -12.92 21.89
N ARG A 428 -30.23 -13.57 22.92
CA ARG A 428 -30.98 -14.46 23.81
C ARG A 428 -32.28 -13.76 24.25
N PRO A 429 -33.43 -14.46 24.28
CA PRO A 429 -34.72 -13.82 24.47
C PRO A 429 -34.76 -13.13 25.83
N ALA A 430 -34.66 -11.80 25.85
CA ALA A 430 -34.57 -10.99 27.06
C ALA A 430 -35.78 -11.16 28.02
N GLY A 431 -36.89 -11.76 27.55
CA GLY A 431 -37.98 -12.23 28.41
C GLY A 431 -37.50 -13.26 29.44
N ALA A 432 -36.68 -14.25 29.07
CA ALA A 432 -36.20 -15.29 29.99
C ALA A 432 -35.41 -14.72 31.19
N GLU A 433 -34.54 -13.75 30.92
CA GLU A 433 -33.74 -13.06 31.96
C GLU A 433 -34.61 -12.12 32.80
N ARG A 434 -35.53 -11.36 32.17
CA ARG A 434 -36.48 -10.49 32.87
C ARG A 434 -37.45 -11.27 33.76
N ALA A 435 -37.96 -12.41 33.30
CA ALA A 435 -38.84 -13.29 34.08
C ALA A 435 -38.15 -13.81 35.35
N VAL A 436 -36.85 -14.11 35.26
CA VAL A 436 -36.02 -14.48 36.42
C VAL A 436 -35.79 -13.30 37.34
N GLN A 437 -35.39 -12.14 36.82
CA GLN A 437 -35.18 -10.93 37.62
C GLN A 437 -36.46 -10.51 38.35
N GLU A 438 -37.61 -10.60 37.68
CA GLU A 438 -38.93 -10.36 38.30
C GLU A 438 -39.26 -11.41 39.38
N TYR A 439 -38.98 -12.70 39.14
CA TYR A 439 -39.16 -13.74 40.16
C TYR A 439 -38.28 -13.51 41.40
N GLN A 440 -37.00 -13.19 41.21
CA GLN A 440 -36.08 -12.83 42.29
C GLN A 440 -36.59 -11.58 43.05
N ALA A 441 -37.13 -10.58 42.34
CA ALA A 441 -37.71 -9.38 42.94
C ALA A 441 -39.03 -9.65 43.71
N GLN A 442 -39.90 -10.54 43.23
CA GLN A 442 -41.10 -10.94 43.99
C GLN A 442 -40.72 -11.69 45.27
N ILE A 443 -39.70 -12.55 45.23
CA ILE A 443 -39.18 -13.23 46.41
C ILE A 443 -38.56 -12.25 47.40
N ALA A 444 -37.76 -11.29 46.94
CA ALA A 444 -37.24 -10.21 47.78
C ALA A 444 -38.38 -9.45 48.50
N SER A 445 -39.45 -9.11 47.77
CA SER A 445 -40.64 -8.44 48.33
C SER A 445 -41.38 -9.29 49.36
N VAL A 446 -41.57 -10.59 49.10
CA VAL A 446 -42.23 -11.52 50.04
C VAL A 446 -41.36 -11.76 51.28
N ALA A 447 -40.04 -11.93 51.11
CA ALA A 447 -39.10 -12.11 52.20
C ALA A 447 -39.06 -10.89 53.13
N GLY A 448 -39.04 -9.67 52.57
CA GLY A 448 -39.14 -8.43 53.34
C GLY A 448 -40.44 -8.33 54.13
N GLN A 449 -41.59 -8.65 53.51
CA GLN A 449 -42.89 -8.65 54.20
C GLN A 449 -42.98 -9.72 55.30
N VAL A 450 -42.43 -10.93 55.08
CA VAL A 450 -42.35 -11.97 56.12
C VAL A 450 -41.44 -11.55 57.27
N LEU A 451 -40.32 -10.88 56.99
CA LEU A 451 -39.41 -10.33 58.00
C LEU A 451 -40.08 -9.21 58.81
N GLU A 452 -40.83 -8.31 58.18
CA GLU A 452 -41.62 -7.27 58.86
C GLU A 452 -42.67 -7.89 59.79
N GLN A 453 -43.40 -8.92 59.35
CA GLN A 453 -44.35 -9.63 60.20
C GLN A 453 -43.67 -10.36 61.37
N TYR A 454 -42.49 -10.94 61.15
CA TYR A 454 -41.69 -11.54 62.22
C TYR A 454 -41.21 -10.49 63.23
N GLN A 455 -40.79 -9.30 62.78
CA GLN A 455 -40.45 -8.17 63.65
C GLN A 455 -41.66 -7.64 64.42
N GLN A 456 -42.86 -7.59 63.81
CA GLN A 456 -44.09 -7.18 64.51
C GLN A 456 -44.51 -8.18 65.60
N LEU A 457 -44.33 -9.49 65.37
CA LEU A 457 -44.72 -10.54 66.30
C LEU A 457 -43.69 -10.87 67.39
N PHE A 458 -42.39 -10.65 67.11
CA PHE A 458 -41.29 -11.09 67.99
C PHE A 458 -40.19 -10.03 68.22
N GLY A 459 -40.19 -8.91 67.52
CA GLY A 459 -39.21 -7.81 67.64
C GLY A 459 -38.89 -7.35 69.07
N PRO A 460 -39.86 -7.10 69.97
CA PRO A 460 -39.55 -6.70 71.35
C PRO A 460 -38.83 -7.78 72.19
N ALA A 461 -38.74 -9.02 71.70
CA ALA A 461 -37.97 -10.10 72.34
C ALA A 461 -36.50 -10.17 71.88
N PHE A 462 -35.99 -9.13 71.21
CA PHE A 462 -34.59 -9.01 70.74
C PHE A 462 -33.87 -7.77 71.33
N LEU A 463 -34.29 -7.29 72.50
CA LEU A 463 -33.59 -6.24 73.22
C LEU A 463 -32.20 -6.74 73.71
N PRO A 464 -31.17 -5.87 73.81
CA PRO A 464 -29.81 -6.34 74.10
C PRO A 464 -29.66 -6.81 75.55
N GLY A 465 -29.37 -8.10 75.77
CA GLY A 465 -28.99 -8.62 77.09
C GLY A 465 -29.21 -10.12 77.33
N GLU A 466 -30.08 -10.79 76.57
CA GLU A 466 -30.38 -12.22 76.80
C GLU A 466 -29.55 -13.21 75.95
N LYS A 467 -29.59 -14.48 76.35
CA LYS A 467 -28.75 -15.58 75.84
C LYS A 467 -29.19 -16.08 74.45
N PRO A 468 -28.31 -16.77 73.69
CA PRO A 468 -28.65 -17.35 72.39
C PRO A 468 -29.89 -18.26 72.42
N LEU A 469 -30.62 -18.29 71.30
CA LEU A 469 -31.95 -18.90 71.22
C LEU A 469 -31.91 -20.43 71.38
N ASP A 470 -32.79 -20.95 72.24
CA ASP A 470 -33.03 -22.38 72.39
C ASP A 470 -33.80 -22.93 71.16
N PRO A 471 -33.36 -24.04 70.51
CA PRO A 471 -33.95 -24.52 69.25
C PRO A 471 -35.44 -24.83 69.33
N THR A 472 -35.90 -25.35 70.48
CA THR A 472 -37.33 -25.65 70.72
C THR A 472 -38.21 -24.39 70.61
N SER A 473 -37.66 -23.22 70.93
CA SER A 473 -38.36 -21.94 70.80
C SER A 473 -38.46 -21.46 69.35
N GLN A 474 -37.56 -21.88 68.45
CA GLN A 474 -37.60 -21.50 67.04
C GLN A 474 -38.78 -22.17 66.32
N GLU A 475 -39.04 -23.46 66.57
CA GLU A 475 -40.20 -24.15 66.00
C GLU A 475 -41.52 -23.55 66.49
N GLN A 476 -41.61 -23.20 67.78
CA GLN A 476 -42.79 -22.52 68.34
C GLN A 476 -43.02 -21.13 67.71
N ARG A 477 -41.96 -20.34 67.53
CA ARG A 477 -42.02 -19.04 66.81
C ARG A 477 -42.43 -19.24 65.35
N LYS A 478 -41.88 -20.24 64.65
CA LYS A 478 -42.22 -20.61 63.27
C LYS A 478 -43.68 -21.04 63.13
N THR A 479 -44.18 -21.92 64.00
CA THR A 479 -45.59 -22.34 63.97
C THR A 479 -46.55 -21.19 64.27
N LYS A 480 -46.19 -20.29 65.21
CA LYS A 480 -47.01 -19.10 65.50
C LYS A 480 -47.00 -18.12 64.32
N LEU A 481 -45.84 -17.83 63.72
CA LEU A 481 -45.73 -17.01 62.51
C LEU A 481 -46.57 -17.57 61.35
N LEU A 482 -46.47 -18.88 61.09
CA LEU A 482 -47.27 -19.55 60.07
C LEU A 482 -48.78 -19.51 60.39
N GLY A 483 -49.16 -19.59 61.67
CA GLY A 483 -50.54 -19.38 62.12
C GLY A 483 -51.04 -17.99 61.73
N GLU A 484 -50.36 -16.93 62.18
CA GLU A 484 -50.74 -15.54 61.91
C GLU A 484 -50.76 -15.21 60.41
N LEU A 485 -49.77 -15.69 59.63
CA LEU A 485 -49.74 -15.50 58.18
C LEU A 485 -50.89 -16.21 57.45
N ASN A 486 -51.40 -17.33 57.97
CA ASN A 486 -52.59 -17.99 57.43
C ASN A 486 -53.90 -17.29 57.87
N TYR A 487 -54.07 -16.98 59.16
CA TYR A 487 -55.27 -16.30 59.66
C TYR A 487 -55.45 -14.89 59.09
N SER A 488 -54.36 -14.15 58.85
CA SER A 488 -54.40 -12.83 58.21
C SER A 488 -54.54 -12.88 56.68
N GLY A 489 -54.56 -14.07 56.07
CA GLY A 489 -54.61 -14.26 54.61
C GLY A 489 -53.32 -13.89 53.86
N LYS A 490 -52.30 -13.33 54.52
CA LYS A 490 -51.04 -12.88 53.90
C LYS A 490 -50.29 -14.03 53.20
N TYR A 491 -50.33 -15.24 53.76
CA TYR A 491 -49.78 -16.45 53.13
C TYR A 491 -50.40 -16.75 51.75
N PHE A 492 -51.72 -16.52 51.59
CA PHE A 492 -52.39 -16.69 50.31
C PHE A 492 -52.00 -15.59 49.30
N ALA A 493 -51.86 -14.34 49.76
CA ALA A 493 -51.41 -13.23 48.94
C ALA A 493 -49.99 -13.47 48.38
N PHE A 494 -49.04 -13.89 49.23
CA PHE A 494 -47.68 -14.24 48.79
C PHE A 494 -47.66 -15.37 47.76
N LYS A 495 -48.51 -16.38 47.93
CA LYS A 495 -48.63 -17.51 46.99
C LYS A 495 -49.12 -17.06 45.61
N GLU A 496 -50.11 -16.18 45.55
CA GLU A 496 -50.64 -15.66 44.28
C GLU A 496 -49.66 -14.66 43.62
N GLN A 497 -48.92 -13.87 44.42
CA GLN A 497 -47.86 -12.97 43.96
C GLN A 497 -46.71 -13.73 43.25
N ILE A 498 -46.23 -14.83 43.86
CA ILE A 498 -45.15 -15.66 43.28
C ILE A 498 -45.65 -16.48 42.07
N LYS A 499 -46.90 -16.93 42.09
CA LYS A 499 -47.52 -17.71 40.99
C LYS A 499 -47.44 -17.01 39.63
N TYR A 500 -47.61 -15.68 39.57
CA TYR A 500 -47.55 -14.94 38.30
C TYR A 500 -46.15 -14.97 37.67
N SER A 501 -45.10 -14.73 38.46
CA SER A 501 -43.71 -14.79 37.97
C SER A 501 -43.28 -16.23 37.65
N VAL A 502 -43.77 -17.23 38.38
CA VAL A 502 -43.57 -18.66 38.04
C VAL A 502 -44.21 -19.02 36.69
N VAL A 503 -45.46 -18.61 36.43
CA VAL A 503 -46.11 -18.83 35.12
C VAL A 503 -45.33 -18.16 33.99
N ARG A 504 -44.78 -16.96 34.24
CA ARG A 504 -43.93 -16.27 33.26
C ARG A 504 -42.58 -16.97 33.03
N ILE A 505 -41.95 -17.52 34.06
CA ILE A 505 -40.77 -18.40 33.93
C ILE A 505 -41.08 -19.63 33.06
N VAL A 506 -42.21 -20.31 33.30
CA VAL A 506 -42.61 -21.49 32.53
C VAL A 506 -42.79 -21.14 31.03
N ARG A 507 -43.34 -19.96 30.74
CA ARG A 507 -43.54 -19.47 29.37
C ARG A 507 -42.27 -18.95 28.69
N GLU A 508 -41.46 -18.15 29.39
CA GLU A 508 -40.38 -17.35 28.79
C GLU A 508 -38.98 -17.97 28.97
N LYS A 509 -38.72 -18.73 30.06
CA LYS A 509 -37.43 -19.42 30.30
C LYS A 509 -37.51 -20.92 30.02
N MET A 510 -38.63 -21.58 30.33
CA MET A 510 -38.81 -23.03 30.05
C MET A 510 -39.53 -23.32 28.72
N LEU A 511 -40.03 -22.28 28.04
CA LEU A 511 -40.68 -22.34 26.71
C LEU A 511 -41.84 -23.36 26.63
N ARG A 512 -42.63 -23.52 27.70
CA ARG A 512 -43.81 -24.40 27.71
C ARG A 512 -45.11 -23.58 27.70
N THR A 513 -45.95 -23.87 26.71
CA THR A 513 -47.26 -23.23 26.48
C THR A 513 -48.42 -24.22 26.34
N GLU A 514 -48.13 -25.53 26.38
CA GLU A 514 -49.09 -26.62 26.15
C GLU A 514 -49.23 -27.51 27.38
N ALA A 515 -50.33 -28.27 27.46
CA ALA A 515 -50.61 -29.16 28.58
C ALA A 515 -49.99 -30.55 28.37
N PHE A 516 -49.44 -31.13 29.44
CA PHE A 516 -48.89 -32.49 29.43
C PHE A 516 -50.01 -33.52 29.25
N SER A 517 -49.83 -34.44 28.29
CA SER A 517 -50.74 -35.59 28.09
C SER A 517 -50.36 -36.82 28.91
N ASP A 518 -49.15 -36.83 29.47
CA ASP A 518 -48.55 -37.94 30.22
C ASP A 518 -48.24 -37.49 31.66
N PRO A 519 -48.75 -38.18 32.70
CA PRO A 519 -48.51 -37.82 34.10
C PRO A 519 -47.04 -37.97 34.52
N GLU A 520 -46.25 -38.86 33.92
CA GLU A 520 -44.84 -39.04 34.27
C GLU A 520 -44.00 -37.85 33.76
N GLN A 521 -44.27 -37.39 32.53
CA GLN A 521 -43.65 -36.18 31.97
C GLN A 521 -44.03 -34.92 32.75
N LEU A 522 -45.28 -34.81 33.19
CA LEU A 522 -45.72 -33.72 34.08
C LEU A 522 -44.93 -33.74 35.39
N GLN A 523 -44.80 -34.91 36.04
CA GLN A 523 -44.08 -35.04 37.30
C GLN A 523 -42.59 -34.70 37.15
N ALA A 524 -41.93 -35.17 36.09
CA ALA A 524 -40.53 -34.85 35.80
C ALA A 524 -40.33 -33.34 35.56
N PHE A 525 -41.22 -32.69 34.81
CA PHE A 525 -41.18 -31.24 34.60
C PHE A 525 -41.43 -30.46 35.89
N LEU A 526 -42.36 -30.89 36.74
CA LEU A 526 -42.60 -30.27 38.04
C LEU A 526 -41.39 -30.39 38.97
N SER A 527 -40.68 -31.53 38.97
CA SER A 527 -39.41 -31.68 39.70
C SER A 527 -38.31 -30.75 39.17
N GLN A 528 -38.12 -30.67 37.84
CA GLN A 528 -37.15 -29.77 37.23
C GLN A 528 -37.45 -28.29 37.53
N LEU A 529 -38.73 -27.89 37.42
CA LEU A 529 -39.20 -26.56 37.75
C LEU A 529 -39.01 -26.26 39.24
N TYR A 530 -39.31 -27.20 40.13
CA TYR A 530 -39.13 -27.02 41.57
C TYR A 530 -37.67 -26.75 41.95
N VAL A 531 -36.72 -27.57 41.46
CA VAL A 531 -35.28 -27.35 41.71
C VAL A 531 -34.87 -25.97 41.22
N PHE A 532 -35.17 -25.65 39.97
CA PHE A 532 -34.85 -24.35 39.37
C PHE A 532 -35.43 -23.15 40.16
N LEU A 533 -36.68 -23.23 40.59
CA LEU A 533 -37.34 -22.18 41.37
C LEU A 533 -36.76 -22.04 42.79
N VAL A 534 -36.25 -23.13 43.38
CA VAL A 534 -35.55 -23.12 44.67
C VAL A 534 -34.15 -22.52 44.56
N ASP A 535 -33.40 -22.85 43.51
CA ASP A 535 -32.05 -22.29 43.27
C ASP A 535 -32.11 -20.77 43.08
N GLU A 536 -32.99 -20.29 42.18
CA GLU A 536 -33.21 -18.85 41.95
C GLU A 536 -33.79 -18.15 43.20
N MET A 537 -34.53 -18.86 44.06
CA MET A 537 -34.98 -18.34 45.35
C MET A 537 -33.81 -18.18 46.34
N HIS A 538 -32.88 -19.12 46.42
CA HIS A 538 -31.68 -18.98 47.23
C HIS A 538 -30.80 -17.82 46.74
N VAL A 539 -30.64 -17.66 45.41
CA VAL A 539 -29.96 -16.50 44.81
C VAL A 539 -30.65 -15.19 45.20
N ALA A 540 -31.99 -15.12 45.14
CA ALA A 540 -32.74 -13.94 45.54
C ALA A 540 -32.60 -13.62 47.04
N LEU A 541 -32.76 -14.62 47.90
CA LEU A 541 -32.68 -14.46 49.36
C LEU A 541 -31.28 -14.02 49.78
N ASN A 542 -30.23 -14.65 49.27
CA ASN A 542 -28.84 -14.30 49.58
C ASN A 542 -28.54 -12.83 49.21
N LYS A 543 -28.97 -12.37 48.01
CA LYS A 543 -28.86 -10.96 47.60
C LYS A 543 -29.57 -9.96 48.52
N THR A 544 -30.54 -10.40 49.32
CA THR A 544 -31.35 -9.54 50.21
C THR A 544 -31.04 -9.68 51.70
N LEU A 545 -30.35 -10.76 52.10
CA LEU A 545 -30.11 -11.10 53.51
C LEU A 545 -28.61 -11.13 53.87
N SER A 546 -27.70 -11.20 52.90
CA SER A 546 -26.28 -10.94 53.14
C SER A 546 -26.06 -9.47 53.48
N VAL A 547 -25.51 -9.21 54.67
CA VAL A 547 -25.16 -7.86 55.15
C VAL A 547 -23.75 -7.45 54.73
N ASP A 548 -22.89 -8.42 54.44
CA ASP A 548 -21.51 -8.23 53.98
C ASP A 548 -21.33 -8.67 52.51
N ALA A 549 -20.30 -8.12 51.87
CA ALA A 549 -19.93 -8.29 50.48
C ALA A 549 -21.00 -7.85 49.44
N GLN A 550 -20.92 -6.58 49.04
CA GLN A 550 -21.13 -6.30 47.61
C GLN A 550 -20.01 -7.01 46.84
N GLU A 551 -20.36 -8.00 46.02
CA GLU A 551 -19.48 -8.47 44.95
C GLU A 551 -19.38 -7.39 43.86
N THR A 552 -18.64 -6.30 44.17
CA THR A 552 -18.02 -5.52 43.11
C THR A 552 -17.07 -6.46 42.38
N GLN A 553 -17.44 -6.89 41.18
CA GLN A 553 -16.55 -7.67 40.32
C GLN A 553 -15.19 -6.95 40.29
N PRO A 554 -14.09 -7.60 40.71
CA PRO A 554 -12.80 -6.96 40.68
C PRO A 554 -12.53 -6.54 39.23
N ARG A 555 -12.11 -5.28 39.04
CA ARG A 555 -11.62 -4.85 37.72
C ARG A 555 -10.51 -5.82 37.30
N PRO A 556 -10.45 -6.26 36.03
CA PRO A 556 -9.32 -7.05 35.56
C PRO A 556 -8.02 -6.33 35.93
N LEU A 557 -7.16 -7.00 36.71
CA LEU A 557 -5.88 -6.46 37.18
C LEU A 557 -4.87 -6.31 36.04
N VAL A 558 -5.09 -7.06 34.96
CA VAL A 558 -4.30 -7.09 33.73
C VAL A 558 -5.05 -6.32 32.63
N ASP A 559 -4.36 -5.45 31.90
CA ASP A 559 -4.90 -4.71 30.75
C ASP A 559 -4.83 -5.50 29.43
N CYS A 560 -5.60 -5.12 28.41
CA CYS A 560 -5.56 -5.76 27.09
C CYS A 560 -4.17 -5.70 26.44
N ALA A 561 -3.42 -4.60 26.59
CA ALA A 561 -2.04 -4.51 26.10
C ALA A 561 -1.12 -5.53 26.80
N GLN A 562 -1.31 -5.75 28.11
CA GLN A 562 -0.52 -6.73 28.87
C GLN A 562 -0.82 -8.17 28.45
N LEU A 563 -2.06 -8.49 28.06
CA LEU A 563 -2.39 -9.80 27.49
C LEU A 563 -1.63 -10.09 26.19
N ILE A 564 -1.42 -9.10 25.32
CA ILE A 564 -0.58 -9.25 24.11
C ILE A 564 0.86 -9.62 24.51
N HIS A 565 1.43 -8.93 25.50
CA HIS A 565 2.77 -9.23 25.99
C HIS A 565 2.87 -10.64 26.58
N PHE A 566 1.88 -11.09 27.36
CA PHE A 566 1.86 -12.45 27.91
C PHE A 566 1.66 -13.53 26.84
N ALA A 567 0.87 -13.24 25.80
CA ALA A 567 0.70 -14.13 24.65
C ALA A 567 2.00 -14.29 23.83
N LYS A 568 2.72 -13.18 23.59
CA LYS A 568 4.03 -13.18 22.91
C LYS A 568 5.13 -13.84 23.76
N GLU A 569 5.09 -13.66 25.09
CA GLU A 569 5.95 -14.37 26.04
C GLU A 569 5.70 -15.88 26.03
N ALA A 570 4.44 -16.32 26.00
CA ALA A 570 4.09 -17.73 25.88
C ALA A 570 4.50 -18.33 24.53
N GLN A 571 4.31 -17.60 23.41
CA GLN A 571 4.83 -18.00 22.09
C GLN A 571 6.35 -18.22 22.11
N LEU A 572 7.12 -17.29 22.72
CA LEU A 572 8.58 -17.37 22.82
C LEU A 572 9.08 -18.48 23.77
N ASN A 573 8.20 -19.10 24.55
CA ASN A 573 8.49 -20.29 25.37
C ASN A 573 7.97 -21.60 24.73
N GLY A 574 7.20 -21.53 23.64
CA GLY A 574 6.54 -22.69 23.03
C GLY A 574 5.20 -23.08 23.66
N ASP A 575 4.70 -22.30 24.63
CA ASP A 575 3.44 -22.53 25.34
C ASP A 575 2.22 -22.05 24.53
N TYR A 576 2.10 -22.52 23.29
CA TYR A 576 1.07 -22.07 22.33
C TYR A 576 -0.37 -22.22 22.84
N GLN A 577 -0.63 -23.18 23.74
CA GLN A 577 -1.94 -23.35 24.39
C GLN A 577 -2.27 -22.20 25.36
N LEU A 578 -1.28 -21.70 26.10
CA LEU A 578 -1.42 -20.56 27.00
C LEU A 578 -1.50 -19.25 26.21
N ALA A 579 -0.72 -19.11 25.15
CA ALA A 579 -0.84 -17.99 24.21
C ALA A 579 -2.26 -17.89 23.62
N ALA A 580 -2.85 -19.02 23.21
CA ALA A 580 -4.22 -19.07 22.71
C ALA A 580 -5.26 -18.65 23.77
N GLN A 581 -5.05 -18.97 25.05
CA GLN A 581 -5.92 -18.53 26.13
C GLN A 581 -5.85 -17.00 26.34
N TYR A 582 -4.65 -16.41 26.34
CA TYR A 582 -4.50 -14.96 26.46
C TYR A 582 -5.15 -14.17 25.31
N TYR A 583 -4.99 -14.63 24.05
CA TYR A 583 -5.70 -14.03 22.92
C TYR A 583 -7.23 -14.22 22.98
N GLN A 584 -7.70 -15.38 23.46
CA GLN A 584 -9.13 -15.59 23.69
C GLN A 584 -9.67 -14.66 24.78
N GLU A 585 -8.98 -14.49 25.90
CA GLU A 585 -9.35 -13.51 26.93
C GLU A 585 -9.43 -12.10 26.35
N GLN A 586 -8.40 -11.67 25.60
CA GLN A 586 -8.37 -10.36 24.94
C GLN A 586 -9.60 -10.16 24.05
N LEU A 587 -9.94 -11.15 23.20
CA LEU A 587 -11.12 -11.13 22.33
C LEU A 587 -12.47 -11.22 23.07
N THR A 588 -12.51 -11.68 24.32
CA THR A 588 -13.71 -11.57 25.17
C THR A 588 -13.87 -10.21 25.84
N ARG A 589 -12.76 -9.50 26.08
CA ARG A 589 -12.75 -8.16 26.70
C ARG A 589 -13.02 -7.07 25.66
N ASP A 590 -12.31 -7.12 24.54
CA ASP A 590 -12.52 -6.25 23.39
C ASP A 590 -12.60 -7.05 22.09
N ARG A 591 -13.83 -7.12 21.57
CA ARG A 591 -14.19 -7.78 20.31
C ARG A 591 -14.40 -6.77 19.16
N SER A 592 -14.02 -5.50 19.35
CA SER A 592 -14.22 -4.41 18.40
C SER A 592 -12.98 -4.05 17.58
N ASP A 593 -11.79 -4.36 18.08
CA ASP A 593 -10.52 -4.18 17.36
C ASP A 593 -10.21 -5.35 16.39
N PRO A 594 -9.99 -5.10 15.07
CA PRO A 594 -9.51 -6.09 14.11
C PRO A 594 -8.10 -6.63 14.42
N ALA A 595 -7.22 -5.84 15.03
CA ALA A 595 -5.84 -6.22 15.32
C ALA A 595 -5.77 -7.41 16.30
N HIS A 596 -6.70 -7.50 17.24
CA HIS A 596 -6.83 -8.65 18.15
C HIS A 596 -7.12 -9.96 17.39
N TRP A 597 -7.92 -9.90 16.32
CA TRP A 597 -8.18 -11.06 15.46
C TRP A 597 -6.98 -11.39 14.56
N PHE A 598 -6.23 -10.37 14.11
CA PHE A 598 -5.00 -10.57 13.36
C PHE A 598 -3.91 -11.26 14.21
N ASP A 599 -3.61 -10.75 15.42
CA ASP A 599 -2.62 -11.35 16.33
C ASP A 599 -2.99 -12.81 16.70
N TYR A 600 -4.29 -13.10 16.86
CA TYR A 600 -4.76 -14.47 17.11
C TYR A 600 -4.67 -15.37 15.85
N GLY A 601 -4.93 -14.83 14.65
CA GLY A 601 -4.68 -15.52 13.38
C GLY A 601 -3.19 -15.82 13.15
N VAL A 602 -2.30 -14.90 13.56
CA VAL A 602 -0.84 -15.07 13.53
C VAL A 602 -0.38 -16.24 14.40
N LEU A 603 -0.97 -16.46 15.58
CA LEU A 603 -0.71 -17.68 16.37
C LEU A 603 -1.13 -18.96 15.63
N TYR A 604 -2.23 -18.94 14.88
CA TYR A 604 -2.66 -20.09 14.09
C TYR A 604 -1.82 -20.34 12.84
N MET A 605 -1.24 -19.29 12.24
CA MET A 605 -0.19 -19.44 11.21
C MET A 605 1.04 -20.15 11.80
N LEU A 606 1.53 -19.71 12.96
CA LEU A 606 2.68 -20.32 13.65
C LEU A 606 2.45 -21.78 14.08
N THR A 607 1.21 -22.17 14.35
CA THR A 607 0.84 -23.55 14.73
C THR A 607 0.32 -24.39 13.54
N ALA A 608 0.47 -23.89 12.31
CA ALA A 608 0.03 -24.52 11.05
C ALA A 608 -1.47 -24.89 10.98
N ASP A 609 -2.32 -24.23 11.78
CA ASP A 609 -3.77 -24.41 11.78
C ASP A 609 -4.43 -23.40 10.82
N TYR A 610 -4.06 -23.52 9.54
CA TYR A 610 -4.40 -22.54 8.50
C TYR A 610 -5.91 -22.25 8.38
N GLN A 611 -6.77 -23.23 8.72
CA GLN A 611 -8.22 -23.06 8.72
C GLN A 611 -8.70 -22.07 9.81
N LYS A 612 -8.14 -22.15 11.03
CA LYS A 612 -8.46 -21.17 12.08
C LYS A 612 -7.80 -19.82 11.83
N ALA A 613 -6.61 -19.80 11.22
CA ALA A 613 -5.98 -18.57 10.76
C ALA A 613 -6.89 -17.84 9.74
N GLU A 614 -7.39 -18.56 8.73
CA GLU A 614 -8.31 -18.04 7.72
C GLU A 614 -9.59 -17.47 8.36
N GLU A 615 -10.24 -18.21 9.27
CA GLU A 615 -11.40 -17.68 10.01
C GLU A 615 -11.06 -16.38 10.76
N CYS A 616 -9.93 -16.31 11.46
CA CYS A 616 -9.52 -15.12 12.22
C CYS A 616 -9.26 -13.90 11.32
N PHE A 617 -8.55 -14.06 10.20
CA PHE A 617 -8.32 -12.95 9.27
C PHE A 617 -9.62 -12.54 8.55
N HIS A 618 -10.50 -13.49 8.22
CA HIS A 618 -11.85 -13.19 7.70
C HIS A 618 -12.71 -12.43 8.73
N TYR A 619 -12.62 -12.73 10.04
CA TYR A 619 -13.26 -11.93 11.08
C TYR A 619 -12.75 -10.48 11.06
N ALA A 620 -11.43 -10.27 11.03
CA ALA A 620 -10.81 -8.95 10.99
C ALA A 620 -11.29 -8.12 9.77
N VAL A 621 -11.22 -8.69 8.56
CA VAL A 621 -11.69 -8.02 7.32
C VAL A 621 -13.20 -7.77 7.33
N SER A 622 -14.00 -8.65 7.96
CA SER A 622 -15.45 -8.43 8.11
C SER A 622 -15.81 -7.28 9.05
N MET A 623 -14.90 -6.93 9.97
CA MET A 623 -15.03 -5.81 10.90
C MET A 623 -14.48 -4.52 10.27
N GLU A 624 -13.26 -4.56 9.74
CA GLU A 624 -12.62 -3.44 9.04
C GLU A 624 -12.03 -3.89 7.70
N ARG A 625 -12.66 -3.45 6.62
CA ARG A 625 -12.27 -3.79 5.23
C ARG A 625 -10.96 -3.13 4.78
N THR A 626 -10.47 -2.16 5.54
CA THR A 626 -9.20 -1.45 5.33
C THR A 626 -8.05 -2.02 6.16
N HIS A 627 -8.27 -3.09 6.94
CA HIS A 627 -7.22 -3.69 7.76
C HIS A 627 -6.20 -4.46 6.89
N LEU A 628 -5.23 -3.71 6.35
CA LEU A 628 -4.23 -4.15 5.37
C LEU A 628 -3.48 -5.44 5.77
N PRO A 629 -3.02 -5.64 7.03
CA PRO A 629 -2.34 -6.87 7.42
C PRO A 629 -3.21 -8.11 7.24
N SER A 630 -4.51 -8.02 7.54
CA SER A 630 -5.44 -9.14 7.35
C SER A 630 -5.74 -9.40 5.88
N LEU A 631 -5.89 -8.37 5.04
CA LEU A 631 -6.07 -8.56 3.59
C LEU A 631 -4.88 -9.31 2.99
N LEU A 632 -3.64 -8.95 3.35
CA LEU A 632 -2.44 -9.62 2.87
C LEU A 632 -2.36 -11.08 3.34
N MET A 633 -2.73 -11.38 4.60
CA MET A 633 -2.80 -12.76 5.09
C MET A 633 -3.92 -13.58 4.45
N CYS A 634 -5.06 -12.97 4.08
CA CYS A 634 -6.11 -13.62 3.30
C CYS A 634 -5.60 -13.97 1.89
N GLY A 635 -4.87 -13.07 1.24
CA GLY A 635 -4.23 -13.33 -0.06
C GLY A 635 -3.25 -14.50 -0.02
N ILE A 636 -2.35 -14.51 0.98
CA ILE A 636 -1.38 -15.60 1.17
C ILE A 636 -2.08 -16.94 1.46
N LEU A 637 -3.11 -16.97 2.32
CA LEU A 637 -3.85 -18.20 2.59
C LEU A 637 -4.68 -18.70 1.40
N ALA A 638 -5.22 -17.77 0.59
CA ALA A 638 -5.90 -18.13 -0.65
C ALA A 638 -4.91 -18.71 -1.69
N GLU A 639 -3.70 -18.15 -1.83
CA GLU A 639 -2.63 -18.71 -2.68
C GLU A 639 -2.22 -20.12 -2.20
N MET A 640 -1.94 -20.29 -0.90
CA MET A 640 -1.65 -21.60 -0.29
C MET A 640 -2.80 -22.61 -0.45
N GLY A 641 -4.05 -22.13 -0.47
CA GLY A 641 -5.25 -22.92 -0.72
C GLY A 641 -5.55 -23.17 -2.20
N GLY A 642 -4.73 -22.67 -3.13
CA GLY A 642 -4.93 -22.78 -4.59
C GLY A 642 -6.08 -21.94 -5.14
N ARG A 643 -6.61 -20.99 -4.38
CA ARG A 643 -7.79 -20.16 -4.72
C ARG A 643 -7.34 -18.85 -5.36
N LEU A 644 -6.79 -18.97 -6.56
CA LEU A 644 -6.06 -17.91 -7.25
C LEU A 644 -6.88 -16.63 -7.49
N GLU A 645 -8.15 -16.76 -7.88
CA GLU A 645 -9.05 -15.61 -8.07
C GLU A 645 -9.32 -14.84 -6.76
N GLU A 646 -9.41 -15.54 -5.63
CA GLU A 646 -9.57 -14.92 -4.31
C GLU A 646 -8.29 -14.18 -3.92
N ALA A 647 -7.13 -14.85 -4.04
CA ALA A 647 -5.81 -14.29 -3.76
C ALA A 647 -5.56 -12.99 -4.56
N GLU A 648 -5.85 -13.01 -5.86
CA GLU A 648 -5.76 -11.83 -6.73
C GLU A 648 -6.61 -10.67 -6.21
N THR A 649 -7.86 -10.92 -5.81
CA THR A 649 -8.74 -9.85 -5.27
C THR A 649 -8.29 -9.33 -3.89
N PHE A 650 -7.65 -10.15 -3.06
CA PHE A 650 -7.10 -9.71 -1.78
C PHE A 650 -5.82 -8.87 -1.96
N PHE A 651 -4.92 -9.24 -2.86
CA PHE A 651 -3.70 -8.47 -3.15
C PHE A 651 -3.99 -7.18 -3.94
N GLU A 652 -4.90 -7.21 -4.92
CA GLU A 652 -5.39 -6.00 -5.60
C GLU A 652 -6.14 -5.09 -4.60
N GLY A 653 -6.88 -5.69 -3.64
CA GLY A 653 -7.54 -4.96 -2.56
C GLY A 653 -6.56 -4.26 -1.64
N ALA A 654 -5.52 -4.97 -1.19
CA ALA A 654 -4.45 -4.43 -0.35
C ALA A 654 -3.72 -3.24 -1.02
N THR A 655 -3.33 -3.38 -2.29
CA THR A 655 -2.68 -2.32 -3.08
C THR A 655 -3.62 -1.16 -3.44
N CYS A 656 -4.94 -1.34 -3.38
CA CYS A 656 -5.92 -0.26 -3.47
C CYS A 656 -6.20 0.45 -2.13
N VAL A 657 -5.97 -0.19 -0.98
CA VAL A 657 -6.11 0.42 0.36
C VAL A 657 -4.91 1.29 0.70
N ASP A 658 -3.70 0.81 0.46
CA ASP A 658 -2.46 1.59 0.65
C ASP A 658 -1.54 1.46 -0.59
N PRO A 659 -1.69 2.34 -1.59
CA PRO A 659 -0.87 2.33 -2.80
C PRO A 659 0.62 2.60 -2.57
N ALA A 660 1.00 3.18 -1.42
CA ALA A 660 2.40 3.44 -1.06
C ALA A 660 3.09 2.20 -0.46
N ASN A 661 2.35 1.12 -0.21
CA ASN A 661 2.87 -0.01 0.55
C ASN A 661 3.73 -0.97 -0.28
N VAL A 662 5.06 -0.86 -0.08
CA VAL A 662 6.05 -1.75 -0.70
C VAL A 662 5.79 -3.23 -0.37
N VAL A 663 5.27 -3.54 0.83
CA VAL A 663 4.93 -4.93 1.23
C VAL A 663 3.82 -5.49 0.32
N ALA A 664 2.73 -4.74 0.15
CA ALA A 664 1.57 -5.19 -0.61
C ALA A 664 1.91 -5.42 -2.10
N TRP A 665 2.63 -4.47 -2.72
CA TRP A 665 3.08 -4.61 -4.10
C TRP A 665 4.06 -5.77 -4.29
N THR A 666 4.99 -5.98 -3.35
CA THR A 666 5.94 -7.09 -3.43
C THR A 666 5.25 -8.45 -3.33
N LEU A 667 4.30 -8.60 -2.40
CA LEU A 667 3.51 -9.83 -2.27
C LEU A 667 2.67 -10.10 -3.53
N PHE A 668 2.12 -9.07 -4.17
CA PHE A 668 1.39 -9.21 -5.43
C PHE A 668 2.30 -9.63 -6.60
N GLY A 669 3.53 -9.11 -6.65
CA GLY A 669 4.55 -9.52 -7.63
C GLY A 669 4.99 -10.97 -7.46
N LEU A 670 5.19 -11.42 -6.22
CA LEU A 670 5.45 -12.82 -5.89
C LEU A 670 4.25 -13.71 -6.25
N PHE A 671 3.01 -13.29 -5.97
CA PHE A 671 1.82 -14.03 -6.42
C PHE A 671 1.81 -14.25 -7.94
N TYR A 672 2.03 -13.20 -8.74
CA TYR A 672 2.06 -13.30 -10.21
C TYR A 672 3.26 -14.07 -10.77
N GLU A 673 4.42 -14.00 -10.12
CA GLU A 673 5.58 -14.86 -10.47
C GLU A 673 5.20 -16.34 -10.31
N GLY A 674 4.36 -16.66 -9.31
CA GLY A 674 3.84 -18.02 -9.09
C GLY A 674 2.84 -18.49 -10.14
N GLN A 675 2.33 -17.56 -10.97
CA GLN A 675 1.46 -17.83 -12.12
C GLN A 675 2.19 -17.71 -13.47
N GLU A 676 3.53 -17.57 -13.46
CA GLU A 676 4.36 -17.32 -14.64
C GLU A 676 3.98 -16.05 -15.45
N ASN A 677 3.23 -15.11 -14.87
CA ASN A 677 2.69 -13.93 -15.58
C ASN A 677 3.65 -12.73 -15.53
N SER A 678 4.64 -12.74 -16.42
CA SER A 678 5.72 -11.76 -16.47
C SER A 678 5.28 -10.30 -16.44
N ILE A 679 4.20 -9.92 -17.15
CA ILE A 679 3.75 -8.52 -17.27
C ILE A 679 3.24 -8.00 -15.91
N GLN A 680 2.48 -8.82 -15.18
CA GLN A 680 1.92 -8.41 -13.89
C GLN A 680 2.93 -8.53 -12.75
N THR A 681 3.91 -9.45 -12.86
CA THR A 681 5.10 -9.49 -12.01
C THR A 681 5.95 -8.22 -12.19
N GLU A 682 6.24 -7.82 -13.44
CA GLU A 682 7.00 -6.62 -13.77
C GLU A 682 6.33 -5.35 -13.24
N MET A 683 5.02 -5.19 -13.49
CA MET A 683 4.20 -4.11 -12.93
C MET A 683 4.39 -3.98 -11.41
N ALA A 684 4.17 -5.06 -10.68
CA ALA A 684 4.11 -5.04 -9.22
C ALA A 684 5.49 -4.75 -8.57
N PHE A 685 6.57 -5.32 -9.12
CA PHE A 685 7.93 -5.00 -8.67
C PHE A 685 8.38 -3.60 -9.09
N LEU A 686 7.97 -3.09 -10.24
CA LEU A 686 8.25 -1.72 -10.66
C LEU A 686 7.55 -0.70 -9.74
N GLU A 687 6.28 -0.90 -9.42
CA GLU A 687 5.54 -0.02 -8.49
C GLU A 687 6.14 -0.08 -7.07
N ALA A 688 6.40 -1.27 -6.53
CA ALA A 688 7.10 -1.41 -5.25
C ALA A 688 8.45 -0.65 -5.24
N THR A 689 9.18 -0.68 -6.35
CA THR A 689 10.44 0.06 -6.53
C THR A 689 10.23 1.57 -6.61
N LYS A 690 9.20 2.06 -7.31
CA LYS A 690 8.85 3.50 -7.35
C LYS A 690 8.49 4.01 -5.94
N GLN A 691 7.65 3.30 -5.19
CA GLN A 691 7.29 3.65 -3.82
C GLN A 691 8.50 3.62 -2.87
N GLN A 692 9.39 2.62 -3.00
CA GLN A 692 10.62 2.53 -2.20
C GLN A 692 11.58 3.70 -2.47
N ARG A 693 11.76 4.11 -3.73
CA ARG A 693 12.57 5.29 -4.10
C ARG A 693 11.96 6.57 -3.55
N ALA A 694 10.64 6.75 -3.67
CA ALA A 694 9.94 7.92 -3.13
C ALA A 694 10.14 8.06 -1.61
N ALA A 695 10.02 6.95 -0.86
CA ALA A 695 10.25 6.94 0.59
C ALA A 695 11.69 7.34 0.97
N LEU A 696 12.71 6.86 0.23
CA LEU A 696 14.11 7.21 0.47
C LEU A 696 14.43 8.70 0.25
N VAL A 697 13.67 9.40 -0.61
CA VAL A 697 13.82 10.85 -0.81
C VAL A 697 13.23 11.66 0.35
N VAL A 698 12.19 11.15 1.02
CA VAL A 698 11.53 11.80 2.16
C VAL A 698 12.34 11.69 3.46
N THR A 699 13.08 10.59 3.65
CA THR A 699 13.96 10.41 4.81
C THR A 699 15.41 10.79 4.49
N PRO A 700 15.90 11.99 4.86
CA PRO A 700 17.32 12.31 4.71
C PRO A 700 18.16 11.36 5.57
N PRO A 701 19.34 10.90 5.10
CA PRO A 701 20.18 10.01 5.89
C PRO A 701 20.63 10.73 7.17
N CYS A 702 20.24 10.20 8.32
CA CYS A 702 20.70 10.70 9.61
C CYS A 702 22.23 10.62 9.65
N ARG A 703 22.88 11.79 9.70
CA ARG A 703 24.32 11.89 9.81
C ARG A 703 24.71 11.36 11.19
N VAL A 704 25.24 10.14 11.26
CA VAL A 704 25.81 9.59 12.49
C VAL A 704 27.08 10.39 12.78
N GLU A 705 26.93 11.45 13.59
CA GLU A 705 28.07 12.19 14.11
C GLU A 705 28.78 11.29 15.14
N THR A 706 29.76 10.52 14.66
CA THR A 706 30.67 9.71 15.47
C THR A 706 31.53 10.63 16.33
N ARG A 707 30.96 11.08 17.45
CA ARG A 707 31.53 12.04 18.37
C ARG A 707 32.59 11.37 19.25
N VAL A 708 33.74 11.09 18.66
CA VAL A 708 34.91 10.52 19.34
C VAL A 708 35.54 11.59 20.23
N GLU A 709 35.08 11.67 21.48
CA GLU A 709 35.74 12.46 22.53
C GLU A 709 36.90 11.65 23.14
N SER A 710 38.12 11.90 22.67
CA SER A 710 39.36 11.36 23.23
C SER A 710 40.33 12.51 23.59
N PRO A 711 40.86 12.59 24.84
CA PRO A 711 41.58 13.77 25.29
C PRO A 711 43.10 13.73 25.04
N GLY A 712 43.63 14.84 24.52
CA GLY A 712 44.92 15.38 24.98
C GLY A 712 46.20 15.09 24.17
N LEU A 713 46.74 16.17 23.60
CA LEU A 713 48.17 16.43 23.31
C LEU A 713 48.89 15.60 22.24
N GLY A 714 49.55 16.29 21.31
CA GLY A 714 50.53 15.72 20.38
C GLY A 714 50.49 16.35 18.99
N GLU A 715 51.17 17.49 18.81
CA GLU A 715 51.52 17.99 17.47
C GLU A 715 52.80 17.27 17.01
N GLU A 716 52.77 16.56 15.87
CA GLU A 716 53.97 16.31 15.07
C GLU A 716 53.59 16.00 13.60
N GLU A 717 54.10 16.80 12.67
CA GLU A 717 53.89 16.61 11.23
C GLU A 717 54.94 15.64 10.65
N GLN A 718 54.48 14.63 9.89
CA GLN A 718 55.32 14.03 8.85
C GLN A 718 54.50 13.37 7.73
N GLU A 719 55.14 13.24 6.57
CA GLU A 719 54.50 13.13 5.26
C GLU A 719 55.06 11.92 4.46
N VAL A 720 54.30 11.47 3.43
CA VAL A 720 54.62 10.41 2.45
C VAL A 720 54.83 8.97 3.03
N ALA A 721 54.46 7.87 2.38
CA ALA A 721 53.96 7.65 1.00
C ALA A 721 53.04 6.42 0.85
N ASN A 722 52.38 6.34 -0.32
CA ASN A 722 52.02 5.18 -1.17
C ASN A 722 52.38 3.76 -0.65
N CYS A 723 51.61 2.70 -0.90
CA CYS A 723 50.49 2.46 -1.84
C CYS A 723 49.59 1.30 -1.25
N GLU A 724 48.55 0.73 -1.88
CA GLU A 724 48.33 0.38 -3.28
C GLU A 724 46.86 0.58 -3.72
N SER A 725 46.67 1.13 -4.92
CA SER A 725 45.41 1.08 -5.64
C SER A 725 45.32 -0.22 -6.44
N PHE A 726 44.28 -1.04 -6.23
CA PHE A 726 44.00 -2.17 -7.11
C PHE A 726 43.46 -1.67 -8.48
N THR A 727 44.37 -1.46 -9.42
CA THR A 727 44.03 -1.22 -10.82
C THR A 727 43.50 -2.49 -11.47
N ILE A 728 42.25 -2.48 -11.89
CA ILE A 728 41.71 -3.50 -12.80
C ILE A 728 42.09 -3.08 -14.23
N GLU A 729 42.84 -3.93 -14.92
CA GLU A 729 43.19 -3.69 -16.33
C GLU A 729 41.94 -3.80 -17.24
N PRO A 730 41.88 -3.05 -18.35
CA PRO A 730 40.78 -3.14 -19.31
C PRO A 730 40.89 -4.42 -20.15
N ALA A 731 40.40 -5.53 -19.61
CA ALA A 731 40.18 -6.76 -20.37
C ALA A 731 39.25 -6.48 -21.57
N GLY A 732 39.55 -7.11 -22.71
CA GLY A 732 38.96 -6.76 -24.00
C GLY A 732 37.45 -7.01 -24.13
N TYR A 733 36.87 -6.35 -25.14
CA TYR A 733 35.46 -6.45 -25.55
C TYR A 733 34.84 -7.84 -25.37
N PRO A 734 33.88 -8.02 -24.44
CA PRO A 734 32.83 -9.01 -24.64
C PRO A 734 31.92 -8.52 -25.77
N GLU A 735 31.54 -9.42 -26.68
CA GLU A 735 30.47 -9.15 -27.63
C GLU A 735 29.17 -8.97 -26.85
N ARG A 736 28.67 -7.72 -26.77
CA ARG A 736 27.46 -7.41 -25.99
C ARG A 736 26.23 -7.99 -26.67
N GLN A 737 25.88 -9.21 -26.27
CA GLN A 737 24.49 -9.65 -26.30
C GLN A 737 23.66 -8.59 -25.55
N ILE A 738 22.52 -8.22 -26.14
CA ILE A 738 21.62 -7.25 -25.52
C ILE A 738 20.88 -8.01 -24.43
N GLU A 739 21.29 -7.80 -23.18
CA GLU A 739 20.65 -8.37 -22.01
C GLU A 739 19.16 -8.03 -22.06
N HIS A 740 18.31 -9.07 -22.04
CA HIS A 740 16.89 -8.87 -21.80
C HIS A 740 16.76 -8.23 -20.42
N ARG A 741 15.95 -7.16 -20.34
CA ARG A 741 15.79 -6.33 -19.13
C ARG A 741 15.16 -7.16 -18.01
N THR A 742 15.98 -7.89 -17.26
CA THR A 742 15.54 -8.55 -16.03
C THR A 742 15.13 -7.46 -15.06
N VAL A 743 13.83 -7.35 -14.83
CA VAL A 743 13.23 -6.39 -13.90
C VAL A 743 13.86 -6.61 -12.54
N VAL A 744 14.68 -5.67 -12.12
CA VAL A 744 15.38 -5.73 -10.83
C VAL A 744 14.33 -5.69 -9.74
N PRO A 745 14.20 -6.74 -8.91
CA PRO A 745 13.25 -6.69 -7.80
C PRO A 745 13.63 -5.56 -6.83
N PRO A 746 12.65 -4.94 -6.15
CA PRO A 746 12.96 -3.99 -5.07
C PRO A 746 13.77 -4.70 -3.98
N CYS A 747 14.84 -4.06 -3.49
CA CYS A 747 15.65 -4.62 -2.41
C CYS A 747 14.77 -4.78 -1.17
N LEU A 748 14.53 -6.04 -0.78
CA LEU A 748 13.49 -6.40 0.17
C LEU A 748 13.75 -5.82 1.55
N ARG A 749 12.88 -4.90 1.97
CA ARG A 749 12.97 -4.29 3.30
C ARG A 749 12.67 -5.37 4.35
N LEU A 750 13.39 -5.34 5.47
CA LEU A 750 13.22 -6.30 6.56
C LEU A 750 11.76 -6.37 7.08
N ASP A 751 11.00 -5.30 6.88
CA ASP A 751 9.58 -5.17 7.22
C ASP A 751 8.65 -6.01 6.31
N VAL A 752 9.04 -6.28 5.05
CA VAL A 752 8.36 -7.21 4.15
C VAL A 752 8.59 -8.65 4.63
N LEU A 753 9.85 -8.95 4.98
CA LEU A 753 10.27 -10.26 5.42
C LEU A 753 9.75 -10.58 6.84
N SER A 754 9.58 -9.57 7.71
CA SER A 754 8.98 -9.74 9.04
C SER A 754 7.50 -10.12 8.99
N ALA A 755 6.73 -9.57 8.05
CA ALA A 755 5.36 -10.02 7.77
C ALA A 755 5.32 -11.45 7.18
N LEU A 756 6.39 -11.88 6.50
CA LEU A 756 6.49 -13.17 5.81
C LEU A 756 7.07 -14.33 6.64
N PHE A 757 7.80 -14.09 7.73
CA PHE A 757 8.54 -15.17 8.42
C PHE A 757 7.68 -16.35 8.87
N ASN A 758 6.37 -16.16 9.11
CA ASN A 758 5.45 -17.25 9.45
C ASN A 758 5.17 -18.22 8.28
N GLN A 759 5.63 -17.93 7.05
CA GLN A 759 5.35 -18.74 5.84
C GLN A 759 6.61 -19.04 5.03
N ASP A 760 7.13 -20.26 5.22
CA ASP A 760 8.34 -20.80 4.60
C ASP A 760 8.44 -20.54 3.09
N TYR A 761 7.38 -20.85 2.34
CA TYR A 761 7.39 -20.81 0.87
C TYR A 761 7.53 -19.38 0.33
N MET A 762 6.72 -18.44 0.82
CA MET A 762 6.75 -17.05 0.37
C MET A 762 8.01 -16.33 0.86
N ALA A 763 8.49 -16.62 2.07
CA ALA A 763 9.77 -16.12 2.58
C ALA A 763 10.96 -16.59 1.72
N GLN A 764 11.00 -17.87 1.30
CA GLN A 764 12.04 -18.35 0.39
C GLN A 764 12.00 -17.69 -0.99
N ARG A 765 10.82 -17.48 -1.56
CA ARG A 765 10.69 -16.81 -2.87
C ARG A 765 11.08 -15.33 -2.81
N ALA A 766 10.71 -14.64 -1.74
CA ALA A 766 11.18 -13.28 -1.47
C ALA A 766 12.72 -13.24 -1.37
N LEU A 767 13.34 -14.08 -0.53
CA LEU A 767 14.80 -14.15 -0.39
C LEU A 767 15.51 -14.51 -1.71
N ALA A 768 14.92 -15.40 -2.53
CA ALA A 768 15.46 -15.74 -3.85
C ALA A 768 15.43 -14.55 -4.81
N GLN A 769 14.40 -13.69 -4.74
CA GLN A 769 14.33 -12.45 -5.53
C GLN A 769 15.31 -11.38 -5.02
N GLU A 770 15.56 -11.25 -3.71
CA GLU A 770 16.59 -10.33 -3.17
C GLU A 770 18.00 -10.67 -3.71
N LEU A 771 18.32 -11.96 -3.90
CA LEU A 771 19.57 -12.42 -4.52
C LEU A 771 19.69 -12.09 -6.02
N LEU A 772 18.58 -11.90 -6.73
CA LEU A 772 18.57 -11.57 -8.16
C LEU A 772 18.73 -10.06 -8.42
N CYS A 773 18.70 -9.23 -7.38
CA CYS A 773 18.90 -7.79 -7.48
C CYS A 773 20.39 -7.43 -7.75
N PRO A 774 20.78 -6.85 -8.90
CA PRO A 774 22.16 -6.40 -9.15
C PRO A 774 22.66 -5.30 -8.19
N GLY A 775 21.79 -4.69 -7.38
CA GLY A 775 22.15 -3.79 -6.27
C GLY A 775 21.81 -4.33 -4.87
N GLY A 776 21.39 -5.60 -4.74
CA GLY A 776 20.84 -6.18 -3.50
C GLY A 776 21.49 -7.48 -3.02
N GLY A 777 22.59 -7.91 -3.64
CA GLY A 777 23.28 -9.15 -3.25
C GLY A 777 23.79 -9.13 -1.79
N LEU A 778 23.53 -10.22 -1.05
CA LEU A 778 24.11 -10.53 0.27
C LEU A 778 24.08 -9.38 1.28
N SER A 779 22.96 -8.65 1.32
CA SER A 779 22.73 -7.55 2.26
C SER A 779 22.65 -8.05 3.72
N SER A 780 22.97 -7.19 4.69
CA SER A 780 22.72 -7.49 6.10
C SER A 780 21.22 -7.64 6.42
N SER A 781 20.32 -7.12 5.58
CA SER A 781 18.88 -7.45 5.58
C SER A 781 18.64 -8.91 5.22
N TYR A 782 19.12 -9.33 4.05
CA TYR A 782 19.03 -10.69 3.51
C TYR A 782 19.55 -11.72 4.53
N HIS A 783 20.76 -11.53 5.05
CA HIS A 783 21.39 -12.46 5.99
C HIS A 783 20.63 -12.58 7.33
N LEU A 784 20.12 -11.46 7.86
CA LEU A 784 19.31 -11.45 9.09
C LEU A 784 17.94 -12.09 8.88
N ALA A 785 17.33 -11.93 7.71
CA ALA A 785 16.08 -12.56 7.34
C ALA A 785 16.22 -14.07 7.06
N LEU A 786 17.27 -14.48 6.34
CA LEU A 786 17.62 -15.88 6.12
C LEU A 786 17.87 -16.60 7.46
N ALA A 787 18.60 -15.97 8.38
CA ALA A 787 18.81 -16.51 9.72
C ALA A 787 17.50 -16.69 10.50
N ARG A 788 16.57 -15.72 10.45
CA ARG A 788 15.25 -15.84 11.09
C ARG A 788 14.42 -16.99 10.52
N LEU A 789 14.44 -17.18 9.19
CA LEU A 789 13.80 -18.32 8.53
C LEU A 789 14.43 -19.67 8.95
N GLN A 790 15.76 -19.74 9.01
CA GLN A 790 16.49 -20.92 9.47
C GLN A 790 16.22 -21.23 10.96
N MET A 791 16.10 -20.21 11.82
CA MET A 791 15.73 -20.38 13.23
C MET A 791 14.35 -21.03 13.39
N LEU A 792 13.36 -20.64 12.57
CA LEU A 792 12.02 -21.24 12.58
C LEU A 792 12.03 -22.71 12.11
N ARG A 793 12.97 -23.09 11.24
CA ARG A 793 13.24 -24.48 10.83
C ARG A 793 14.08 -25.27 11.83
N ALA A 794 14.49 -24.66 12.95
CA ALA A 794 15.50 -25.16 13.89
C ALA A 794 16.88 -25.48 13.26
N GLU A 795 17.20 -24.87 12.11
CA GLU A 795 18.50 -24.95 11.43
C GLU A 795 19.53 -24.01 12.08
N TYR A 796 19.73 -24.14 13.41
CA TYR A 796 20.49 -23.19 14.22
C TYR A 796 21.93 -22.96 13.75
N GLY A 797 22.61 -23.99 13.25
CA GLY A 797 23.98 -23.87 12.71
C GLY A 797 24.05 -23.09 11.39
N SER A 798 23.04 -23.22 10.53
CA SER A 798 22.88 -22.41 9.32
C SER A 798 22.65 -20.95 9.71
N ALA A 799 21.73 -20.71 10.65
CA ALA A 799 21.38 -19.39 11.15
C ALA A 799 22.58 -18.67 11.81
N GLU A 800 23.39 -19.38 12.62
CA GLU A 800 24.62 -18.81 13.20
C GLU A 800 25.62 -18.37 12.12
N SER A 801 25.70 -19.08 10.99
CA SER A 801 26.54 -18.68 9.85
C SER A 801 25.99 -17.42 9.18
N SER A 802 24.70 -17.38 8.86
CA SER A 802 24.08 -16.23 8.21
C SER A 802 24.11 -14.97 9.10
N LEU A 803 23.92 -15.09 10.41
CA LEU A 803 24.08 -13.95 11.33
C LEU A 803 25.52 -13.40 11.37
N LYS A 804 26.57 -14.21 11.13
CA LYS A 804 27.96 -13.73 11.08
C LYS A 804 28.24 -12.86 9.86
N GLU A 805 27.47 -13.03 8.80
CA GLU A 805 27.54 -12.24 7.57
C GLU A 805 26.69 -10.95 7.68
N ALA A 806 25.68 -10.94 8.56
CA ALA A 806 24.92 -9.75 8.93
C ALA A 806 25.72 -8.82 9.87
N LEU A 807 26.52 -7.92 9.30
CA LEU A 807 27.22 -6.86 10.03
C LEU A 807 26.24 -5.76 10.54
N ASN A 808 25.51 -6.01 11.63
CA ASN A 808 24.49 -5.11 12.19
C ASN A 808 24.35 -5.31 13.72
N ASP A 809 24.21 -4.23 14.50
CA ASP A 809 24.25 -4.26 15.97
C ASP A 809 23.12 -5.09 16.61
N ASN A 810 21.94 -5.12 15.99
CA ASN A 810 20.77 -5.87 16.50
C ASN A 810 20.92 -7.42 16.35
N VAL A 811 22.02 -7.89 15.78
CA VAL A 811 22.28 -9.32 15.54
C VAL A 811 22.66 -10.08 16.82
N TRP A 812 23.24 -9.41 17.82
CA TRP A 812 23.60 -10.03 19.10
C TRP A 812 22.40 -10.61 19.86
N ALA A 813 21.22 -10.00 19.74
CA ALA A 813 19.97 -10.53 20.31
C ALA A 813 19.61 -11.90 19.71
N LEU A 814 19.79 -12.05 18.40
CA LEU A 814 19.50 -13.29 17.66
C LEU A 814 20.55 -14.36 17.93
N PHE A 815 21.85 -14.02 18.00
CA PHE A 815 22.89 -14.93 18.47
C PHE A 815 22.61 -15.44 19.88
N GLY A 816 22.25 -14.54 20.82
CA GLY A 816 21.89 -14.91 22.18
C GLY A 816 20.72 -15.88 22.22
N HIS A 817 19.70 -15.66 21.38
CA HIS A 817 18.56 -16.57 21.27
C HIS A 817 18.93 -17.93 20.66
N ILE A 818 19.74 -17.97 19.61
CA ILE A 818 20.26 -19.22 19.02
C ILE A 818 21.06 -20.02 20.06
N HIS A 819 22.04 -19.39 20.72
CA HIS A 819 22.86 -20.08 21.74
C HIS A 819 22.02 -20.51 22.96
N HIS A 820 20.94 -19.81 23.30
CA HIS A 820 19.99 -20.28 24.33
C HIS A 820 19.22 -21.53 23.85
N LEU A 821 18.75 -21.56 22.60
CA LEU A 821 18.02 -22.70 22.03
C LEU A 821 18.93 -23.94 21.82
N THR A 822 20.23 -23.75 21.57
CA THR A 822 21.21 -24.86 21.51
C THR A 822 21.78 -25.26 22.87
N GLY A 823 21.45 -24.54 23.95
CA GLY A 823 21.93 -24.81 25.32
C GLY A 823 23.34 -24.31 25.65
N GLU A 824 23.94 -23.47 24.82
CA GLU A 824 25.25 -22.85 25.03
C GLU A 824 25.16 -21.58 25.89
N PHE A 825 24.64 -21.73 27.13
CA PHE A 825 24.22 -20.61 27.98
C PHE A 825 25.28 -19.52 28.21
N GLY A 826 26.57 -19.86 28.37
CA GLY A 826 27.63 -18.86 28.53
C GLY A 826 27.85 -17.96 27.30
N LYS A 827 27.72 -18.50 26.07
CA LYS A 827 27.74 -17.66 24.85
C LYS A 827 26.47 -16.82 24.75
N ALA A 828 25.33 -17.39 25.14
CA ALA A 828 24.06 -16.67 25.15
C ALA A 828 24.11 -15.47 26.11
N GLN A 829 24.68 -15.66 27.30
CA GLN A 829 24.95 -14.61 28.29
C GLN A 829 25.80 -13.47 27.67
N GLU A 830 26.97 -13.77 27.09
CA GLU A 830 27.82 -12.74 26.46
C GLU A 830 27.07 -11.96 25.37
N CYS A 831 26.27 -12.63 24.54
CA CYS A 831 25.51 -11.98 23.48
C CYS A 831 24.38 -11.09 24.03
N TYR A 832 23.67 -11.55 25.06
CA TYR A 832 22.61 -10.76 25.71
C TYR A 832 23.18 -9.57 26.51
N GLU A 833 24.31 -9.73 27.20
CA GLU A 833 25.01 -8.64 27.90
C GLU A 833 25.42 -7.55 26.89
N ARG A 834 26.13 -7.92 25.81
CA ARG A 834 26.49 -6.96 24.74
C ARG A 834 25.28 -6.27 24.11
N THR A 835 24.19 -7.00 23.92
CA THR A 835 22.94 -6.40 23.39
C THR A 835 22.43 -5.29 24.31
N LEU A 836 22.48 -5.49 25.63
CA LEU A 836 22.04 -4.52 26.63
C LEU A 836 23.01 -3.34 26.85
N ASP A 837 24.26 -3.44 26.38
CA ASP A 837 25.22 -2.33 26.37
C ASP A 837 25.02 -1.38 25.18
N PHE A 838 24.44 -1.86 24.07
CA PHE A 838 24.22 -1.05 22.85
C PHE A 838 22.76 -0.61 22.63
N VAL A 839 21.76 -1.40 23.03
CA VAL A 839 20.34 -1.11 22.73
C VAL A 839 19.77 -0.04 23.68
N THR A 840 19.28 1.05 23.10
CA THR A 840 18.65 2.18 23.81
C THR A 840 17.12 2.13 23.87
N ASP A 841 16.46 1.44 22.93
CA ASP A 841 15.00 1.33 22.86
C ASP A 841 14.47 0.11 23.63
N ALA A 842 13.40 0.31 24.40
CA ALA A 842 12.96 -0.64 25.42
C ALA A 842 12.08 -1.80 24.92
N THR A 843 11.44 -1.69 23.74
CA THR A 843 10.29 -2.53 23.35
C THR A 843 10.62 -4.02 23.24
N ASP A 844 11.78 -4.37 22.69
CA ASP A 844 12.19 -5.77 22.48
C ASP A 844 13.13 -6.29 23.58
N THR A 845 13.32 -5.54 24.67
CA THR A 845 14.24 -5.92 25.77
C THR A 845 13.68 -7.01 26.69
N HIS A 846 12.37 -7.22 26.72
CA HIS A 846 11.71 -8.16 27.65
C HIS A 846 12.18 -9.62 27.52
N PRO A 847 12.24 -10.23 26.31
CA PRO A 847 12.73 -11.61 26.17
C PRO A 847 14.20 -11.73 26.55
N ILE A 848 15.01 -10.70 26.27
CA ILE A 848 16.43 -10.66 26.62
C ILE A 848 16.60 -10.68 28.14
N TYR A 849 15.88 -9.84 28.88
CA TYR A 849 15.95 -9.84 30.35
C TYR A 849 15.43 -11.14 30.97
N LEU A 850 14.35 -11.73 30.43
CA LEU A 850 13.84 -13.04 30.85
C LEU A 850 14.90 -14.15 30.66
N ARG A 851 15.50 -14.23 29.48
CA ARG A 851 16.49 -15.27 29.12
C ARG A 851 17.78 -15.09 29.91
N LEU A 852 18.32 -13.87 30.00
CA LEU A 852 19.53 -13.56 30.78
C LEU A 852 19.32 -13.77 32.29
N GLY A 853 18.18 -13.34 32.84
CA GLY A 853 17.82 -13.62 34.23
C GLY A 853 17.67 -15.12 34.52
N SER A 854 17.23 -15.91 33.56
CA SER A 854 17.14 -17.37 33.67
C SER A 854 18.53 -18.03 33.70
N ILE A 855 19.48 -17.53 32.90
CA ILE A 855 20.87 -18.01 32.88
C ILE A 855 21.55 -17.75 34.24
N TYR A 856 21.49 -16.50 34.76
CA TYR A 856 22.05 -16.19 36.09
C TYR A 856 21.44 -17.02 37.23
N LEU A 857 20.16 -17.44 37.14
CA LEU A 857 19.55 -18.34 38.13
C LEU A 857 20.10 -19.77 38.06
N GLN A 858 20.50 -20.25 36.87
CA GLN A 858 21.10 -21.57 36.68
C GLN A 858 22.57 -21.61 37.10
N GLU A 859 23.30 -20.51 36.88
CA GLU A 859 24.71 -20.35 37.26
C GLU A 859 24.89 -20.03 38.75
N GLY A 860 23.84 -19.57 39.43
CA GLY A 860 23.85 -19.24 40.85
C GLY A 860 24.20 -17.78 41.18
N GLU A 861 24.31 -16.90 40.18
CA GLU A 861 24.57 -15.47 40.35
C GLU A 861 23.30 -14.70 40.78
N PHE A 862 22.65 -15.16 41.86
CA PHE A 862 21.31 -14.73 42.29
C PHE A 862 21.15 -13.20 42.47
N GLN A 863 22.21 -12.48 42.87
CA GLN A 863 22.18 -11.00 42.93
C GLN A 863 22.08 -10.34 41.55
N ARG A 864 22.77 -10.87 40.52
CA ARG A 864 22.62 -10.39 39.14
C ARG A 864 21.25 -10.76 38.58
N ALA A 865 20.78 -11.98 38.86
CA ALA A 865 19.42 -12.40 38.53
C ALA A 865 18.38 -11.43 39.11
N LYS A 866 18.44 -11.14 40.42
CA LYS A 866 17.59 -10.17 41.13
C LYS A 866 17.59 -8.80 40.46
N THR A 867 18.78 -8.23 40.17
CA THR A 867 18.86 -6.92 39.49
C THR A 867 18.36 -6.94 38.05
N THR A 868 18.48 -8.05 37.34
CA THR A 868 18.01 -8.22 35.95
C THR A 868 16.48 -8.34 35.90
N TYR A 869 15.88 -9.19 36.73
CA TYR A 869 14.42 -9.28 36.84
C TYR A 869 13.80 -7.98 37.39
N LEU A 870 14.48 -7.25 38.27
CA LEU A 870 14.05 -5.90 38.71
C LEU A 870 14.09 -4.85 37.59
N ARG A 871 14.89 -5.03 36.53
CA ARG A 871 14.80 -4.21 35.30
C ARG A 871 13.62 -4.69 34.44
N ALA A 872 13.47 -6.00 34.27
CA ALA A 872 12.36 -6.60 33.53
C ALA A 872 10.99 -6.16 34.08
N CYS A 873 10.73 -6.33 35.38
CA CYS A 873 9.47 -5.93 36.01
C CYS A 873 9.18 -4.42 35.95
N LYS A 874 10.19 -3.56 35.71
CA LYS A 874 10.01 -2.11 35.50
C LYS A 874 9.69 -1.74 34.05
N SER A 875 10.12 -2.57 33.10
CA SER A 875 9.83 -2.40 31.66
C SER A 875 8.49 -3.05 31.30
N SER A 876 8.29 -4.29 31.74
CA SER A 876 7.26 -5.22 31.28
C SER A 876 6.98 -6.27 32.37
N PRO A 877 6.18 -5.93 33.40
CA PRO A 877 5.85 -6.87 34.48
C PRO A 877 5.02 -8.05 33.97
N SER A 878 5.51 -9.26 34.19
CA SER A 878 4.93 -10.54 33.76
C SER A 878 4.95 -11.56 34.90
N CYS A 879 4.17 -12.64 34.79
CA CYS A 879 4.25 -13.74 35.75
C CYS A 879 5.67 -14.33 35.82
N LEU A 880 6.35 -14.51 34.68
CA LEU A 880 7.68 -15.11 34.66
C LEU A 880 8.79 -14.18 35.18
N THR A 881 8.70 -12.86 34.97
CA THR A 881 9.67 -11.92 35.56
C THR A 881 9.52 -11.83 37.08
N TRP A 882 8.28 -11.80 37.59
CA TRP A 882 8.02 -11.78 39.03
C TRP A 882 8.36 -13.12 39.71
N LEU A 883 8.07 -14.26 39.05
CA LEU A 883 8.54 -15.59 39.48
C LEU A 883 10.07 -15.66 39.51
N GLY A 884 10.75 -15.21 38.46
CA GLY A 884 12.21 -15.18 38.39
C GLY A 884 12.86 -14.32 39.49
N LEU A 885 12.26 -13.16 39.80
CA LEU A 885 12.65 -12.33 40.93
C LEU A 885 12.41 -13.03 42.27
N GLY A 886 11.24 -13.64 42.47
CA GLY A 886 10.89 -14.37 43.68
C GLY A 886 11.84 -15.55 43.96
N ILE A 887 12.22 -16.29 42.91
CA ILE A 887 13.23 -17.35 42.98
C ILE A 887 14.60 -16.78 43.38
N ALA A 888 15.01 -15.65 42.80
CA ALA A 888 16.27 -15.00 43.14
C ALA A 888 16.31 -14.58 44.63
N CYS A 889 15.30 -13.86 45.12
CA CYS A 889 15.19 -13.45 46.52
C CYS A 889 15.10 -14.66 47.47
N TYR A 890 14.36 -15.71 47.12
CA TYR A 890 14.29 -16.96 47.90
C TYR A 890 15.66 -17.64 48.01
N ARG A 891 16.41 -17.74 46.89
CA ARG A 891 17.78 -18.30 46.88
C ARG A 891 18.80 -17.44 47.64
N LEU A 892 18.52 -16.14 47.82
CA LEU A 892 19.29 -15.22 48.67
C LEU A 892 18.88 -15.26 50.16
N GLY A 893 17.78 -15.94 50.51
CA GLY A 893 17.22 -15.95 51.87
C GLY A 893 16.41 -14.71 52.23
N GLU A 894 16.10 -13.86 51.24
CA GLU A 894 15.34 -12.61 51.39
C GLU A 894 13.82 -12.90 51.37
N LEU A 895 13.35 -13.69 52.34
CA LEU A 895 12.04 -14.37 52.28
C LEU A 895 10.84 -13.41 52.13
N THR A 896 10.91 -12.20 52.67
CA THR A 896 9.85 -11.19 52.52
C THR A 896 9.78 -10.66 51.09
N GLU A 897 10.90 -10.30 50.48
CA GLU A 897 10.93 -9.84 49.09
C GLU A 897 10.60 -10.98 48.10
N ALA A 898 10.90 -12.23 48.48
CA ALA A 898 10.47 -13.41 47.75
C ALA A 898 8.95 -13.58 47.80
N GLU A 899 8.32 -13.38 48.96
CA GLU A 899 6.87 -13.44 49.15
C GLU A 899 6.15 -12.34 48.38
N ASP A 900 6.63 -11.09 48.45
CA ASP A 900 6.09 -9.95 47.71
C ASP A 900 6.17 -10.21 46.19
N ALA A 901 7.31 -10.66 45.67
CA ALA A 901 7.47 -10.96 44.24
C ALA A 901 6.62 -12.16 43.78
N LEU A 902 6.49 -13.22 44.59
CA LEU A 902 5.68 -14.39 44.25
C LEU A 902 4.17 -14.13 44.36
N THR A 903 3.74 -13.23 45.25
CA THR A 903 2.33 -12.83 45.33
C THR A 903 1.92 -11.97 44.13
N GLU A 904 2.76 -11.04 43.67
CA GLU A 904 2.56 -10.34 42.39
C GLU A 904 2.54 -11.31 41.18
N ALA A 905 3.42 -12.33 41.16
CA ALA A 905 3.38 -13.37 40.12
C ALA A 905 2.05 -14.15 40.10
N ASN A 906 1.48 -14.43 41.29
CA ASN A 906 0.20 -15.13 41.48
C ASN A 906 -1.01 -14.24 41.09
N ILE A 907 -0.92 -12.93 41.32
CA ILE A 907 -1.92 -11.93 40.89
C ILE A 907 -2.02 -11.88 39.35
N LEU A 908 -0.90 -12.00 38.64
CA LEU A 908 -0.87 -11.99 37.17
C LEU A 908 -1.27 -13.34 36.53
N ASN A 909 -0.87 -14.48 37.12
CA ASN A 909 -1.30 -15.80 36.67
C ASN A 909 -1.38 -16.80 37.84
N ASN A 910 -2.59 -17.00 38.33
CA ASN A 910 -2.88 -17.94 39.42
C ASN A 910 -2.83 -19.43 39.01
N GLY A 911 -2.74 -19.73 37.71
CA GLY A 911 -2.58 -21.08 37.17
C GLY A 911 -1.13 -21.56 37.10
N ASN A 912 -0.15 -20.70 37.39
CA ASN A 912 1.27 -21.07 37.35
C ASN A 912 1.65 -21.94 38.56
N ALA A 913 1.79 -23.25 38.33
CA ALA A 913 2.12 -24.23 39.36
C ALA A 913 3.48 -23.98 40.05
N GLU A 914 4.44 -23.32 39.38
CA GLU A 914 5.74 -23.00 39.98
C GLU A 914 5.64 -21.89 41.03
N VAL A 915 4.79 -20.88 40.80
CA VAL A 915 4.54 -19.80 41.77
C VAL A 915 4.00 -20.40 43.07
N TRP A 916 3.01 -21.29 42.98
CA TRP A 916 2.50 -22.02 44.14
C TRP A 916 3.54 -22.94 44.80
N GLY A 917 4.43 -23.55 44.00
CA GLY A 917 5.57 -24.32 44.50
C GLY A 917 6.50 -23.47 45.37
N TYR A 918 6.96 -22.33 44.86
CA TYR A 918 7.85 -21.42 45.61
C TYR A 918 7.15 -20.71 46.77
N LEU A 919 5.87 -20.36 46.66
CA LEU A 919 5.07 -19.88 47.80
C LEU A 919 5.00 -20.95 48.91
N SER A 920 4.86 -22.24 48.57
CA SER A 920 4.89 -23.30 49.58
C SER A 920 6.26 -23.41 50.27
N LEU A 921 7.38 -23.24 49.55
CA LEU A 921 8.73 -23.21 50.12
C LEU A 921 8.92 -22.02 51.08
N VAL A 922 8.47 -20.82 50.70
CA VAL A 922 8.52 -19.63 51.57
C VAL A 922 7.67 -19.85 52.82
N CYS A 923 6.43 -20.34 52.70
CA CYS A 923 5.56 -20.62 53.85
C CYS A 923 6.10 -21.71 54.78
N LEU A 924 6.81 -22.72 54.26
CA LEU A 924 7.50 -23.74 55.07
C LEU A 924 8.64 -23.11 55.89
N GLN A 925 9.43 -22.21 55.29
CA GLN A 925 10.55 -21.54 55.96
C GLN A 925 10.11 -20.46 56.95
N THR A 926 9.00 -19.75 56.69
CA THR A 926 8.42 -18.73 57.60
C THR A 926 7.55 -19.33 58.71
N GLY A 927 7.26 -20.64 58.68
CA GLY A 927 6.51 -21.33 59.72
C GLY A 927 4.98 -21.39 59.53
N ARG A 928 4.46 -20.88 58.40
CA ARG A 928 3.02 -20.67 58.16
C ARG A 928 2.33 -21.95 57.64
N ARG A 929 2.03 -22.85 58.58
CA ARG A 929 1.53 -24.22 58.34
C ARG A 929 0.37 -24.33 57.34
N LEU A 930 -0.74 -23.64 57.61
CA LEU A 930 -1.97 -23.75 56.81
C LEU A 930 -1.77 -23.25 55.37
N GLU A 931 -0.95 -22.21 55.18
CA GLU A 931 -0.64 -21.63 53.88
C GLU A 931 0.34 -22.50 53.09
N ALA A 932 1.29 -23.17 53.76
CA ALA A 932 2.17 -24.16 53.14
C ALA A 932 1.37 -25.36 52.60
N GLU A 933 0.43 -25.90 53.39
CA GLU A 933 -0.45 -27.01 53.00
C GLU A 933 -1.35 -26.64 51.81
N GLN A 934 -1.93 -25.43 51.84
CA GLN A 934 -2.78 -24.92 50.75
C GLN A 934 -1.97 -24.67 49.47
N SER A 935 -0.83 -23.97 49.56
CA SER A 935 0.02 -23.67 48.40
C SER A 935 0.58 -24.95 47.76
N TYR A 936 1.03 -25.91 48.56
CA TYR A 936 1.50 -27.21 48.06
C TYR A 936 0.36 -28.00 47.37
N LYS A 937 -0.86 -27.97 47.93
CA LYS A 937 -2.03 -28.58 47.31
C LYS A 937 -2.36 -27.94 45.96
N TYR A 938 -2.32 -26.62 45.84
CA TYR A 938 -2.54 -25.94 44.55
C TYR A 938 -1.43 -26.23 43.54
N ALA A 939 -0.15 -26.25 43.96
CA ALA A 939 0.97 -26.63 43.10
C ALA A 939 0.81 -28.06 42.52
N LEU A 940 0.30 -29.01 43.32
CA LEU A 940 -0.02 -30.36 42.85
C LEU A 940 -1.27 -30.39 41.94
N GLN A 941 -2.33 -29.63 42.26
CA GLN A 941 -3.54 -29.56 41.42
C GLN A 941 -3.27 -28.94 40.05
N LEU A 942 -2.32 -28.01 39.96
CA LEU A 942 -1.87 -27.36 38.71
C LEU A 942 -0.75 -28.14 37.99
N ASN A 943 -0.41 -29.36 38.45
CA ASN A 943 0.60 -30.24 37.87
C ASN A 943 2.02 -29.62 37.78
N LEU A 944 2.57 -29.15 38.91
CA LEU A 944 3.97 -28.72 39.01
C LEU A 944 4.94 -29.80 38.47
N GLN A 945 5.55 -29.57 37.31
CA GLN A 945 6.42 -30.56 36.64
C GLN A 945 7.90 -30.52 37.09
N LYS A 946 8.36 -29.43 37.73
CA LYS A 946 9.77 -29.33 38.18
C LYS A 946 10.03 -30.25 39.37
N GLU A 947 10.50 -31.47 39.08
CA GLU A 947 10.89 -32.49 40.07
C GLU A 947 11.85 -31.94 41.14
N ALA A 948 12.81 -31.09 40.77
CA ALA A 948 13.74 -30.46 41.71
C ALA A 948 13.02 -29.62 42.79
N VAL A 949 12.00 -28.86 42.41
CA VAL A 949 11.19 -28.05 43.35
C VAL A 949 10.32 -28.97 44.21
N LEU A 950 9.72 -30.02 43.64
CA LEU A 950 8.97 -31.02 44.40
C LEU A 950 9.84 -31.80 45.40
N HIS A 951 11.10 -32.08 45.07
CA HIS A 951 12.07 -32.70 45.97
C HIS A 951 12.50 -31.75 47.08
N GLU A 952 12.74 -30.47 46.76
CA GLU A 952 13.07 -29.44 47.75
C GLU A 952 11.91 -29.24 48.75
N ILE A 953 10.67 -29.14 48.26
CA ILE A 953 9.46 -29.03 49.10
C ILE A 953 9.35 -30.23 50.06
N LYS A 954 9.49 -31.46 49.55
CA LYS A 954 9.41 -32.68 50.39
C LYS A 954 10.51 -32.71 51.45
N ALA A 955 11.76 -32.40 51.08
CA ALA A 955 12.87 -32.36 52.02
C ALA A 955 12.65 -31.31 53.13
N LEU A 956 12.02 -30.18 52.82
CA LEU A 956 11.68 -29.14 53.79
C LEU A 956 10.46 -29.52 54.66
N GLN A 957 9.44 -30.18 54.08
CA GLN A 957 8.33 -30.78 54.83
C GLN A 957 8.82 -31.83 55.84
N ASP A 958 9.72 -32.73 55.42
CA ASP A 958 10.33 -33.76 56.27
C ASP A 958 11.21 -33.14 57.38
N HIS A 959 11.89 -32.03 57.11
CA HIS A 959 12.74 -31.34 58.08
C HIS A 959 11.94 -30.55 59.13
N VAL A 960 10.87 -29.86 58.72
CA VAL A 960 10.10 -28.94 59.58
C VAL A 960 8.87 -29.62 60.20
N GLY A 961 8.41 -30.75 59.65
CA GLY A 961 7.38 -31.62 60.25
C GLY A 961 5.93 -31.15 60.07
N PHE A 962 5.65 -30.34 59.04
CA PHE A 962 4.30 -29.96 58.61
C PHE A 962 4.29 -29.62 57.11
N GLY A 963 3.12 -29.31 56.54
CA GLY A 963 3.01 -28.82 55.15
C GLY A 963 2.64 -29.88 54.12
N ASN A 964 2.75 -31.16 54.47
CA ASN A 964 2.28 -32.28 53.68
C ASN A 964 0.86 -32.66 54.12
N PRO A 965 -0.18 -32.51 53.27
CA PRO A 965 -1.60 -32.75 53.63
C PRO A 965 -1.96 -34.24 53.82
N CYS A 966 -0.97 -35.14 53.93
CA CYS A 966 -1.12 -36.57 54.20
C CYS A 966 -0.85 -36.96 55.67
N PHE A 967 -0.59 -35.98 56.55
CA PHE A 967 -0.26 -36.17 57.98
C PHE A 967 -1.23 -35.46 58.91
#